data_AF-A0A4Q7XYZ5-F1
#
_entry.id   AF-A0A4Q7XYZ5-F1
#
_cell.length_a   1.000
_cell.length_b   1.000
_cell.length_c   1.000
_cell.angle_alpha   90.00
_cell.angle_beta   90.00
_cell.angle_gamma   90.00
#
_symmetry.space_group_name_H-M   'P 1'
#
loop_
_entity.id
_entity.type
_entity.pdbx_description
1 polymer ?
#
loop_
_entity_poly.entity_id
_entity_poly.type
_entity_poly.pdbx_seq_one_letter_code
_entity_poly.pdbx_strand_id
1 'polypeptide(L)'
;MYFVNVETHKLSRHIVLFLISLFGTFGLDHLSAQSSATGFPPLTAFDHGGLDQINLGTLNINIPLILYSREGRGPKRPVKYVYDNPVWNVVFCQSSPDGRCPYLTGGGLRPMAPNGLQPQATYVACGDDSNPASYPFYFAISFEDLNGTVHFFPVGIDDNRSYVCNGYPSTSPRTITVMPEDPDGWTLTVVTAPDTLYGLGSMTVTDPDGNVYGGDNHDRNGNIPVDPTSVSEVYYPDASCVQTASCHITTTFTYPTATGTAHFDSASSHHQLQWPCISGSATFPHILVDSITLANGKAYTFNYDVYGRVNSVNLPTGGTHTYTYPGSNAGFNCTDPSSVPSTSLPLNLYQVANVTRTVDGTSQWTYQTTTSTTTDVCKGFLKTIVVDPTGASVLHCVDQSGIEFISEGKGLSTRTCYAYVSSAYSPSFCTAQSSFSTSDGISPIATVIKSSQVTNLEDGSSWNTISYVSGEYGFTSNIKTYNYGNSNISAPDREWSATYDTSALPIFMTEEKLYDHGTLISDSQYSHDDYSVAASGSSSASLTTSVPARRGNVTQIKKWSGGSTWATQQIQKYYDDGLVSESWDGNSNHTVFAYDDCDHSFLTKIDKPLGISTHQTWECNTAQLASQTAENGYVTQYTYADPYFSRETQSYSPADGATTLFTYDDGARTVEINRLRDPASGTTTPGAGWLDEISVSDDLGRVSRSMRAVGSGQWRTVDTTYDAAGNISFVTNPYYSSGLSSPKRTSGNGVSYGFDSYGRPYTQSFIHDGVTDTSFHSYHGRDYSFTDESGKIKLYRLNFGGKVVQVCEVTGSGSDSPCGMGISGSGFTTYYTYNAADNLVVATQSGRIRLFSYDLLSHLKTSTNPETGTICYGIWSGGNCINGYDANGNLVAKTDARGAMITYGYDALNRLISTTYSGGGAAATRSSCYQYDTATNGTGRLGAEWTQAGACPSSPPNNPETRHTIVTYDAVGRIKEEQQCHRGKCSSGTPTTSTMHYDLAGNLTYYSNGIAPIELSQTYDTAGRLQSIGSSLYGLQYPSYPATLLSVGAYSPAGSIQNMNLGPVINVTRTYDNRLRITGQTVTHP
;
A
#
# COMPACT_ATOMS: atom_id res chain seq x y z
N MET A 1 -44.96 36.32 3.73
CA MET A 1 -46.10 35.54 4.24
C MET A 1 -45.76 34.08 3.91
N TYR A 2 -45.55 33.15 4.86
CA TYR A 2 -46.51 32.60 5.86
C TYR A 2 -47.76 32.07 5.15
N PHE A 3 -48.20 30.82 5.30
CA PHE A 3 -47.88 29.71 6.25
C PHE A 3 -46.52 28.99 5.96
N VAL A 4 -45.78 28.34 6.87
CA VAL A 4 -45.80 28.19 8.36
C VAL A 4 -47.10 27.62 8.94
N ASN A 5 -47.19 26.42 9.49
CA ASN A 5 -46.30 25.66 10.40
C ASN A 5 -46.73 24.15 10.36
N VAL A 6 -46.12 23.12 10.97
CA VAL A 6 -44.92 22.84 11.81
C VAL A 6 -44.61 21.32 11.60
N GLU A 7 -43.67 20.56 12.20
CA GLU A 7 -42.69 20.74 13.29
C GLU A 7 -41.25 20.99 12.82
N THR A 8 -40.46 21.62 13.70
CA THR A 8 -38.99 21.67 13.63
C THR A 8 -38.39 21.71 15.05
N HIS A 9 -37.08 21.47 15.16
CA HIS A 9 -36.24 21.74 16.34
C HIS A 9 -36.41 20.87 17.60
N LYS A 10 -36.04 19.59 17.52
CA LYS A 10 -35.21 18.97 18.58
C LYS A 10 -33.99 18.24 18.01
N LEU A 11 -32.87 18.35 18.72
CA LEU A 11 -31.59 17.64 18.51
C LEU A 11 -30.87 17.80 17.16
N SER A 12 -30.91 19.00 16.56
CA SER A 12 -29.88 19.48 15.60
C SER A 12 -28.52 19.75 16.29
N ARG A 13 -28.04 18.77 17.06
CA ARG A 13 -26.80 18.76 17.87
C ARG A 13 -26.14 17.37 17.94
N HIS A 14 -26.70 16.34 17.29
CA HIS A 14 -26.17 14.97 17.30
C HIS A 14 -25.66 14.48 15.94
N ILE A 15 -25.54 15.37 14.95
CA ILE A 15 -25.05 15.01 13.60
C ILE A 15 -23.62 15.55 13.38
N VAL A 16 -23.36 16.82 13.72
CA VAL A 16 -22.05 17.46 13.46
C VAL A 16 -20.88 16.84 14.25
N LEU A 17 -21.12 16.36 15.48
CA LEU A 17 -20.10 15.67 16.30
C LEU A 17 -20.07 14.15 16.08
N PHE A 18 -21.09 13.59 15.44
CA PHE A 18 -21.13 12.16 15.06
C PHE A 18 -20.34 11.91 13.77
N LEU A 19 -20.26 12.92 12.89
CA LEU A 19 -19.44 12.93 11.67
C LEU A 19 -17.92 13.04 11.91
N ILE A 20 -17.47 13.24 13.15
CA ILE A 20 -16.05 13.21 13.55
C ILE A 20 -15.71 11.93 14.34
N SER A 21 -16.73 11.22 14.85
CA SER A 21 -16.57 10.08 15.77
C SER A 21 -17.01 8.72 15.23
N LEU A 22 -17.63 8.67 14.04
CA LEU A 22 -17.48 7.52 13.14
C LEU A 22 -16.21 7.74 12.31
N PHE A 23 -15.19 6.88 12.50
CA PHE A 23 -15.05 5.67 11.71
C PHE A 23 -14.90 5.98 10.21
N GLY A 24 -13.72 6.46 9.83
CA GLY A 24 -13.15 6.25 8.49
C GLY A 24 -12.73 4.79 8.27
N THR A 25 -13.58 3.83 8.66
CA THR A 25 -13.39 2.40 8.43
C THR A 25 -13.90 2.03 7.04
N PHE A 26 -13.32 1.00 6.43
CA PHE A 26 -13.58 0.58 5.04
C PHE A 26 -13.04 1.56 3.99
N GLY A 27 -11.84 2.09 4.27
CA GLY A 27 -10.94 2.74 3.31
C GLY A 27 -9.54 2.10 3.32
N LEU A 28 -9.46 0.78 3.57
CA LEU A 28 -8.23 -0.02 3.62
C LEU A 28 -8.40 -1.36 2.91
N ASP A 29 -8.87 -1.32 1.68
CA ASP A 29 -8.71 -2.39 0.69
C ASP A 29 -8.22 -1.75 -0.61
N HIS A 30 -7.13 -2.28 -1.19
CA HIS A 30 -6.56 -1.90 -2.49
C HIS A 30 -6.22 -0.40 -2.73
N LEU A 31 -5.56 0.25 -1.78
CA LEU A 31 -4.68 1.40 -2.05
C LEU A 31 -3.35 1.30 -1.29
N SER A 32 -2.49 0.39 -1.74
CA SER A 32 -1.14 0.17 -1.19
C SER A 32 -0.14 1.24 -1.68
N ALA A 33 -0.45 2.51 -1.41
CA ALA A 33 0.52 3.59 -1.42
C ALA A 33 1.25 3.64 -0.06
N GLN A 34 2.56 3.91 -0.06
CA GLN A 34 3.38 3.91 1.15
C GLN A 34 2.95 5.06 2.10
N SER A 35 2.09 4.73 3.05
CA SER A 35 1.90 5.49 4.29
C SER A 35 2.52 4.67 5.42
N SER A 36 3.26 5.33 6.32
CA SER A 36 3.93 4.68 7.44
C SER A 36 2.92 3.97 8.33
N ALA A 37 3.17 2.68 8.60
CA ALA A 37 2.24 1.85 9.36
C ALA A 37 2.05 2.41 10.78
N THR A 38 0.81 2.75 11.14
CA THR A 38 0.46 3.28 12.48
C THR A 38 0.30 2.15 13.50
N GLY A 39 1.42 1.48 13.75
CA GLY A 39 1.68 0.51 14.79
C GLY A 39 3.20 0.41 15.00
N PHE A 40 3.68 -0.62 15.68
CA PHE A 40 5.11 -0.95 15.53
C PHE A 40 5.37 -1.35 14.07
N PRO A 41 6.55 -1.00 13.51
CA PRO A 41 7.05 -1.65 12.32
C PRO A 41 6.99 -3.18 12.50
N PRO A 42 6.68 -3.95 11.45
CA PRO A 42 6.78 -5.40 11.54
C PRO A 42 8.21 -5.79 11.95
N LEU A 43 8.34 -6.77 12.86
CA LEU A 43 9.65 -7.27 13.27
C LEU A 43 10.38 -7.82 12.06
N THR A 44 11.48 -7.15 11.72
CA THR A 44 12.28 -7.36 10.52
C THR A 44 13.74 -7.08 10.87
N ALA A 45 14.67 -7.64 10.09
CA ALA A 45 16.10 -7.42 10.31
C ALA A 45 16.59 -5.99 9.96
N PHE A 46 15.68 -5.03 9.75
CA PHE A 46 15.98 -3.70 9.24
C PHE A 46 15.10 -2.62 9.89
N ASP A 47 15.68 -1.47 10.19
CA ASP A 47 14.91 -0.25 10.47
C ASP A 47 14.11 0.18 9.22
N HIS A 48 12.92 0.75 9.43
CA HIS A 48 11.94 1.03 8.38
C HIS A 48 11.37 2.45 8.55
N GLY A 49 12.06 3.45 7.97
CA GLY A 49 11.71 4.85 8.16
C GLY A 49 12.27 5.85 7.14
N GLY A 50 12.41 5.46 5.86
CA GLY A 50 12.87 6.39 4.82
C GLY A 50 13.22 5.74 3.48
N LEU A 51 14.02 6.49 2.71
CA LEU A 51 14.74 6.02 1.52
C LEU A 51 15.84 5.00 1.86
N ASP A 52 16.21 4.96 3.14
CA ASP A 52 17.24 4.16 3.76
C ASP A 52 16.66 3.23 4.85
N GLN A 53 17.31 2.09 5.03
CA GLN A 53 16.95 1.02 5.97
C GLN A 53 18.24 0.53 6.63
N ILE A 54 18.31 0.51 7.97
CA ILE A 54 19.53 0.09 8.68
C ILE A 54 19.37 -1.36 9.15
N ASN A 55 20.21 -2.27 8.67
CA ASN A 55 20.21 -3.66 9.11
C ASN A 55 20.53 -3.74 10.61
N LEU A 56 19.63 -4.33 11.40
CA LEU A 56 19.73 -4.31 12.87
C LEU A 56 20.70 -5.36 13.43
N GLY A 57 21.20 -6.28 12.60
CA GLY A 57 22.25 -7.24 12.95
C GLY A 57 23.67 -6.76 12.62
N THR A 58 23.87 -6.10 11.47
CA THR A 58 25.20 -5.68 10.98
C THR A 58 25.46 -4.17 11.09
N LEU A 59 24.41 -3.36 11.25
CA LEU A 59 24.37 -1.91 11.05
C LEU A 59 24.75 -1.44 9.64
N ASN A 60 24.64 -2.30 8.62
CA ASN A 60 24.71 -1.88 7.22
C ASN A 60 23.56 -0.91 6.91
N ILE A 61 23.85 0.17 6.19
CA ILE A 61 22.80 1.04 5.64
C ILE A 61 22.45 0.49 4.26
N ASN A 62 21.24 -0.02 4.11
CA ASN A 62 20.70 -0.41 2.82
C ASN A 62 19.88 0.75 2.25
N ILE A 63 20.17 1.13 1.00
CA ILE A 63 19.52 2.27 0.34
C ILE A 63 18.76 1.77 -0.90
N PRO A 64 17.49 1.33 -0.74
CA PRO A 64 16.65 0.90 -1.86
C PRO A 64 16.09 2.09 -2.66
N LEU A 65 16.75 2.44 -3.76
CA LEU A 65 16.27 3.48 -4.68
C LEU A 65 15.47 2.82 -5.80
N ILE A 66 14.14 2.95 -5.74
CA ILE A 66 13.22 2.45 -6.75
C ILE A 66 13.15 3.48 -7.90
N LEU A 67 13.76 3.14 -9.04
CA LEU A 67 13.75 3.97 -10.24
C LEU A 67 12.67 3.44 -11.19
N TYR A 68 11.47 3.97 -11.01
CA TYR A 68 10.23 3.72 -11.76
C TYR A 68 9.65 2.30 -11.71
N SER A 69 8.44 2.18 -11.16
CA SER A 69 7.52 1.08 -11.48
C SER A 69 6.27 1.66 -12.15
N ARG A 70 5.92 1.17 -13.35
CA ARG A 70 4.68 1.54 -14.05
C ARG A 70 3.60 0.49 -13.74
N GLU A 71 2.35 0.90 -13.60
CA GLU A 71 1.24 -0.01 -13.26
C GLU A 71 0.67 -0.72 -14.50
N GLY A 72 0.04 -1.88 -14.29
CA GLY A 72 -0.75 -2.57 -15.34
C GLY A 72 -0.31 -4.00 -15.71
N ARG A 73 0.86 -4.48 -15.28
CA ARG A 73 1.31 -5.87 -15.54
C ARG A 73 2.01 -6.53 -14.35
N GLY A 74 1.43 -7.62 -13.83
CA GLY A 74 2.10 -8.56 -12.93
C GLY A 74 2.71 -7.93 -11.65
N PRO A 75 3.74 -8.57 -11.05
CA PRO A 75 4.49 -7.96 -9.94
C PRO A 75 5.25 -6.70 -10.39
N LYS A 76 5.30 -5.69 -9.53
CA LYS A 76 6.01 -4.42 -9.80
C LYS A 76 7.51 -4.68 -9.91
N ARG A 77 8.09 -4.51 -11.11
CA ARG A 77 9.52 -4.73 -11.40
C ARG A 77 10.22 -3.42 -11.80
N PRO A 78 10.61 -2.57 -10.83
CA PRO A 78 11.44 -1.40 -11.09
C PRO A 78 12.91 -1.77 -11.29
N VAL A 79 13.69 -0.89 -11.92
CA VAL A 79 15.15 -0.91 -11.73
C VAL A 79 15.41 -0.42 -10.30
N LYS A 80 15.86 -1.34 -9.44
CA LYS A 80 16.11 -1.06 -8.03
C LYS A 80 17.61 -0.93 -7.81
N TYR A 81 18.07 0.25 -7.43
CA TYR A 81 19.42 0.33 -6.86
C TYR A 81 19.37 -0.11 -5.41
N VAL A 82 20.27 -1.01 -5.04
CA VAL A 82 20.52 -1.37 -3.65
C VAL A 82 21.96 -1.02 -3.35
N TYR A 83 22.16 -0.07 -2.45
CA TYR A 83 23.38 -0.09 -1.63
C TYR A 83 23.18 -1.22 -0.63
N ASP A 84 24.10 -2.19 -0.60
CA ASP A 84 24.43 -2.90 0.62
C ASP A 84 25.91 -2.61 0.90
N ASN A 85 26.25 -2.54 2.18
CA ASN A 85 27.56 -2.18 2.68
C ASN A 85 28.14 -3.32 3.53
N PRO A 86 28.36 -4.54 2.98
CA PRO A 86 29.16 -5.56 3.65
C PRO A 86 30.58 -4.99 3.82
N VAL A 87 30.93 -4.67 5.07
CA VAL A 87 32.09 -3.82 5.38
C VAL A 87 33.41 -4.62 5.40
N TRP A 88 33.71 -5.19 4.23
CA TRP A 88 34.88 -6.01 3.87
C TRP A 88 34.87 -7.46 4.35
N ASN A 89 35.11 -8.40 3.41
CA ASN A 89 35.65 -9.73 3.72
C ASN A 89 37.18 -9.72 3.58
N VAL A 90 37.88 -10.40 4.49
CA VAL A 90 39.35 -10.54 4.48
C VAL A 90 39.74 -12.00 4.31
N VAL A 91 40.60 -12.28 3.33
CA VAL A 91 41.23 -13.59 3.18
C VAL A 91 42.72 -13.48 3.53
N PHE A 92 43.11 -14.15 4.61
CA PHE A 92 44.50 -14.19 5.07
C PHE A 92 45.25 -15.36 4.44
N CYS A 93 46.16 -15.07 3.50
CA CYS A 93 47.14 -16.06 3.05
C CYS A 93 48.24 -16.23 4.11
N GLN A 94 48.38 -17.43 4.70
CA GLN A 94 49.51 -17.72 5.58
C GLN A 94 50.80 -17.85 4.75
N SER A 95 51.76 -16.96 5.03
CA SER A 95 53.15 -16.99 4.54
C SER A 95 53.37 -17.19 3.03
N SER A 96 53.20 -16.14 2.23
CA SER A 96 53.96 -15.99 0.98
C SER A 96 55.29 -15.26 1.25
N PRO A 97 56.42 -15.64 0.62
CA PRO A 97 57.72 -14.97 0.83
C PRO A 97 57.77 -13.51 0.35
N ASP A 98 56.82 -13.13 -0.51
CA ASP A 98 56.90 -11.91 -1.34
C ASP A 98 56.20 -10.70 -0.71
N GLY A 99 55.61 -10.85 0.47
CA GLY A 99 55.00 -9.76 1.24
C GLY A 99 53.73 -9.15 0.62
N ARG A 100 53.04 -9.88 -0.28
CA ARG A 100 51.82 -9.43 -0.96
C ARG A 100 50.63 -10.35 -0.72
N CYS A 101 49.84 -10.00 0.29
CA CYS A 101 48.39 -10.22 0.47
C CYS A 101 48.00 -9.34 1.66
N PRO A 102 46.91 -8.55 1.58
CA PRO A 102 45.56 -9.11 1.44
C PRO A 102 44.83 -8.68 0.17
N TYR A 103 43.83 -9.48 -0.21
CA TYR A 103 42.75 -9.06 -1.08
C TYR A 103 41.49 -8.87 -0.25
N LEU A 104 40.71 -7.85 -0.60
CA LEU A 104 39.50 -7.43 0.08
C LEU A 104 38.37 -7.42 -0.95
N THR A 105 37.20 -7.96 -0.58
CA THR A 105 35.97 -7.79 -1.37
C THR A 105 35.01 -6.88 -0.61
N GLY A 106 34.76 -5.69 -1.17
CA GLY A 106 33.79 -4.71 -0.65
C GLY A 106 32.50 -4.71 -1.47
N GLY A 107 31.39 -4.32 -0.83
CA GLY A 107 30.11 -4.09 -1.50
C GLY A 107 30.01 -2.73 -2.22
N GLY A 108 28.81 -2.38 -2.68
CA GLY A 108 28.57 -1.17 -3.46
C GLY A 108 27.10 -1.02 -3.89
N LEU A 109 26.77 0.14 -4.48
CA LEU A 109 25.46 0.42 -5.07
C LEU A 109 25.31 -0.34 -6.38
N ARG A 110 24.37 -1.29 -6.45
CA ARG A 110 24.14 -2.15 -7.62
C ARG A 110 22.75 -1.94 -8.23
N PRO A 111 22.61 -1.82 -9.56
CA PRO A 111 21.32 -1.94 -10.22
C PRO A 111 20.88 -3.40 -10.23
N MET A 112 19.79 -3.72 -9.53
CA MET A 112 19.13 -5.03 -9.61
C MET A 112 18.12 -5.01 -10.76
N ALA A 113 18.21 -6.01 -11.63
CA ALA A 113 17.29 -6.26 -12.74
C ALA A 113 16.75 -7.69 -12.65
N PRO A 114 15.47 -7.95 -12.98
CA PRO A 114 14.88 -9.29 -12.95
C PRO A 114 15.63 -10.26 -13.87
N ASN A 115 15.79 -11.52 -13.44
CA ASN A 115 16.63 -12.54 -14.10
C ASN A 115 18.13 -12.20 -14.15
N GLY A 116 18.58 -11.16 -13.43
CA GLY A 116 19.97 -10.73 -13.41
C GLY A 116 20.88 -11.74 -12.72
N LEU A 117 21.82 -12.32 -13.48
CA LEU A 117 22.90 -13.14 -12.97
C LEU A 117 23.99 -12.27 -12.32
N GLN A 118 24.38 -12.56 -11.08
CA GLN A 118 25.31 -11.76 -10.30
C GLN A 118 26.48 -12.58 -9.73
N PRO A 119 27.72 -12.43 -10.23
CA PRO A 119 28.89 -13.10 -9.66
C PRO A 119 29.46 -12.37 -8.44
N GLN A 120 29.53 -13.07 -7.31
CA GLN A 120 30.12 -12.63 -6.05
C GLN A 120 31.34 -13.51 -5.69
N ALA A 121 32.53 -13.09 -6.12
CA ALA A 121 33.77 -13.82 -5.91
C ALA A 121 34.16 -13.88 -4.42
N THR A 122 34.50 -15.09 -3.93
CA THR A 122 34.97 -15.33 -2.57
C THR A 122 36.17 -16.27 -2.59
N TYR A 123 37.35 -15.79 -2.23
CA TYR A 123 38.55 -16.63 -2.15
C TYR A 123 38.49 -17.54 -0.91
N VAL A 124 38.81 -18.83 -1.08
CA VAL A 124 38.96 -19.79 0.03
C VAL A 124 40.33 -20.47 -0.09
N ALA A 125 41.15 -20.33 0.94
CA ALA A 125 42.50 -20.91 0.98
C ALA A 125 42.47 -22.27 1.70
N CYS A 126 42.36 -23.36 0.93
CA CYS A 126 42.56 -24.72 1.44
C CYS A 126 44.05 -25.04 1.48
N GLY A 127 44.68 -24.88 2.64
CA GLY A 127 46.11 -25.16 2.84
C GLY A 127 46.39 -26.62 3.21
N ASP A 128 47.46 -27.16 2.64
CA ASP A 128 48.21 -28.31 3.17
C ASP A 128 49.70 -28.01 2.91
N ASP A 129 50.57 -28.20 3.91
CA ASP A 129 51.88 -27.52 4.07
C ASP A 129 53.00 -27.90 3.05
N SER A 130 52.65 -28.43 1.87
CA SER A 130 53.61 -29.05 0.94
C SER A 130 53.65 -28.50 -0.49
N ASN A 131 52.69 -27.67 -0.94
CA ASN A 131 52.74 -27.09 -2.30
C ASN A 131 51.98 -25.75 -2.46
N PRO A 132 52.66 -24.59 -2.50
CA PRO A 132 52.02 -23.25 -2.47
C PRO A 132 51.56 -22.72 -3.85
N ALA A 133 51.24 -23.60 -4.79
CA ALA A 133 51.17 -23.28 -6.23
C ALA A 133 49.81 -23.56 -6.90
N SER A 134 48.72 -23.71 -6.15
CA SER A 134 47.37 -23.91 -6.69
C SER A 134 46.33 -23.29 -5.77
N TYR A 135 45.49 -22.39 -6.30
CA TYR A 135 44.44 -21.69 -5.56
C TYR A 135 43.09 -21.99 -6.25
N PRO A 136 42.14 -22.68 -5.59
CA PRO A 136 40.79 -22.84 -6.11
C PRO A 136 40.05 -21.50 -6.06
N PHE A 137 39.34 -21.17 -7.15
CA PHE A 137 38.50 -19.97 -7.20
C PHE A 137 37.06 -20.37 -6.88
N TYR A 138 36.44 -19.72 -5.90
CA TYR A 138 35.02 -19.89 -5.61
C TYR A 138 34.26 -18.59 -5.92
N PHE A 139 33.11 -18.75 -6.56
CA PHE A 139 32.14 -17.70 -6.80
C PHE A 139 30.81 -18.14 -6.19
N ALA A 140 30.28 -17.38 -5.25
CA ALA A 140 28.84 -17.43 -5.02
C ALA A 140 28.21 -16.65 -6.18
N ILE A 141 27.29 -17.24 -6.92
CA ILE A 141 26.54 -16.53 -7.95
C ILE A 141 25.10 -16.45 -7.47
N SER A 142 24.53 -15.23 -7.45
CA SER A 142 23.13 -15.03 -7.10
C SER A 142 22.27 -14.74 -8.32
N PHE A 143 20.99 -15.11 -8.23
CA PHE A 143 19.97 -14.90 -9.26
C PHE A 143 18.65 -14.56 -8.60
N GLU A 144 18.01 -13.46 -9.01
CA GLU A 144 16.65 -13.12 -8.57
C GLU A 144 15.62 -13.65 -9.59
N ASP A 145 14.76 -14.55 -9.13
CA ASP A 145 13.78 -15.25 -9.97
C ASP A 145 12.54 -14.40 -10.32
N LEU A 146 11.60 -15.01 -11.04
CA LEU A 146 10.37 -14.34 -11.48
C LEU A 146 9.41 -13.95 -10.34
N ASN A 147 9.61 -14.48 -9.13
CA ASN A 147 8.84 -14.18 -7.93
C ASN A 147 9.56 -13.20 -6.98
N GLY A 148 10.84 -12.91 -7.21
CA GLY A 148 11.70 -12.11 -6.33
C GLY A 148 12.47 -12.92 -5.30
N THR A 149 12.53 -14.25 -5.45
CA THR A 149 13.38 -15.12 -4.62
C THR A 149 14.82 -15.01 -5.10
N VAL A 150 15.79 -14.87 -4.17
CA VAL A 150 17.22 -14.84 -4.51
C VAL A 150 17.84 -16.20 -4.23
N HIS A 151 18.35 -16.83 -5.29
CA HIS A 151 18.97 -18.16 -5.32
C HIS A 151 20.48 -18.03 -5.23
N PHE A 152 21.17 -18.81 -4.38
CA PHE A 152 22.63 -18.71 -4.19
C PHE A 152 23.40 -19.97 -4.63
N PHE A 153 24.15 -19.88 -5.73
CA PHE A 153 24.91 -20.98 -6.35
C PHE A 153 26.41 -20.96 -5.96
N PRO A 154 26.93 -21.92 -5.18
CA PRO A 154 28.34 -22.00 -4.79
C PRO A 154 29.21 -22.68 -5.86
N VAL A 155 29.71 -21.90 -6.83
CA VAL A 155 30.53 -22.40 -7.95
C VAL A 155 32.02 -22.43 -7.59
N GLY A 156 32.57 -23.64 -7.43
CA GLY A 156 34.02 -23.86 -7.37
C GLY A 156 34.64 -24.15 -8.75
N ILE A 157 35.75 -23.48 -9.07
CA ILE A 157 36.54 -23.70 -10.30
C ILE A 157 38.00 -23.97 -9.92
N ASP A 158 38.43 -25.24 -10.07
CA ASP A 158 39.83 -25.65 -9.98
C ASP A 158 40.59 -25.35 -11.28
N ASP A 159 41.59 -24.45 -11.23
CA ASP A 159 42.61 -24.38 -12.28
C ASP A 159 43.62 -25.52 -12.07
N ASN A 160 43.26 -26.73 -12.52
CA ASN A 160 44.13 -27.91 -12.44
C ASN A 160 45.27 -27.87 -13.50
N ARG A 161 46.11 -26.83 -13.41
CA ARG A 161 47.36 -26.64 -14.16
C ARG A 161 48.57 -27.08 -13.35
N SER A 162 48.59 -28.33 -12.90
CA SER A 162 49.83 -28.95 -12.44
C SER A 162 50.45 -29.81 -13.55
N TYR A 163 51.65 -29.40 -13.99
CA TYR A 163 52.52 -30.03 -14.99
C TYR A 163 52.08 -30.01 -16.47
N VAL A 164 52.42 -28.91 -17.15
CA VAL A 164 52.88 -28.98 -18.55
C VAL A 164 54.38 -28.70 -18.60
N CYS A 165 55.19 -29.75 -18.43
CA CYS A 165 56.55 -29.75 -18.98
C CYS A 165 56.45 -30.13 -20.46
N ASN A 166 56.92 -29.24 -21.35
CA ASN A 166 56.98 -29.42 -22.82
C ASN A 166 55.62 -29.50 -23.57
N GLY A 167 54.93 -28.35 -23.62
CA GLY A 167 54.26 -27.80 -24.81
C GLY A 167 53.46 -28.70 -25.77
N TYR A 168 52.15 -28.76 -25.54
CA TYR A 168 51.09 -28.72 -26.57
C TYR A 168 49.88 -27.92 -25.99
N PRO A 169 49.04 -27.26 -26.81
CA PRO A 169 47.92 -26.45 -26.31
C PRO A 169 46.69 -27.31 -25.94
N SER A 170 45.95 -26.90 -24.90
CA SER A 170 44.75 -27.60 -24.42
C SER A 170 43.46 -26.96 -24.94
N THR A 171 42.95 -27.43 -26.08
CA THR A 171 41.76 -26.88 -26.73
C THR A 171 40.46 -27.63 -26.36
N SER A 172 39.75 -27.18 -25.33
CA SER A 172 38.31 -27.46 -25.11
C SER A 172 37.73 -26.56 -24.00
N PRO A 173 36.55 -25.94 -24.19
CA PRO A 173 35.82 -25.32 -23.08
C PRO A 173 35.28 -26.40 -22.12
N ARG A 174 35.13 -26.06 -20.84
CA ARG A 174 34.45 -26.89 -19.83
C ARG A 174 33.07 -26.29 -19.52
N THR A 175 32.12 -27.19 -19.30
CA THR A 175 30.80 -26.88 -18.74
C THR A 175 30.75 -27.41 -17.32
N ILE A 176 30.33 -26.58 -16.36
CA ILE A 176 30.17 -26.91 -14.94
C ILE A 176 28.71 -26.59 -14.58
N THR A 177 28.00 -27.54 -13.95
CA THR A 177 26.62 -27.32 -13.47
C THR A 177 26.59 -27.49 -11.94
N VAL A 178 25.94 -26.54 -11.27
CA VAL A 178 25.97 -26.35 -9.81
C VAL A 178 24.54 -26.15 -9.29
N MET A 179 24.18 -26.75 -8.16
CA MET A 179 22.92 -26.52 -7.44
C MET A 179 23.13 -25.44 -6.38
N PRO A 180 22.10 -24.68 -5.97
CA PRO A 180 22.24 -23.68 -4.92
C PRO A 180 22.46 -24.33 -3.53
N GLU A 181 22.76 -23.50 -2.53
CA GLU A 181 22.75 -23.95 -1.12
C GLU A 181 21.33 -24.28 -0.64
N ASP A 182 20.33 -23.74 -1.34
CA ASP A 182 18.89 -23.97 -1.16
C ASP A 182 18.45 -25.29 -1.85
N PRO A 183 17.59 -26.13 -1.24
CA PRO A 183 17.26 -27.47 -1.75
C PRO A 183 16.13 -27.49 -2.81
N ASP A 184 15.87 -26.36 -3.49
CA ASP A 184 14.69 -26.17 -4.34
C ASP A 184 14.82 -26.69 -5.78
N GLY A 185 16.02 -27.10 -6.18
CA GLY A 185 16.29 -27.80 -7.44
C GLY A 185 16.69 -26.92 -8.62
N TRP A 186 16.84 -25.61 -8.44
CA TRP A 186 17.45 -24.76 -9.47
C TRP A 186 18.88 -25.21 -9.76
N THR A 187 19.41 -24.86 -10.93
CA THR A 187 20.82 -25.10 -11.27
C THR A 187 21.42 -23.94 -12.05
N LEU A 188 22.73 -23.73 -11.88
CA LEU A 188 23.52 -22.80 -12.64
C LEU A 188 24.51 -23.57 -13.50
N THR A 189 24.47 -23.35 -14.81
CA THR A 189 25.44 -23.89 -15.76
C THR A 189 26.39 -22.79 -16.24
N VAL A 190 27.69 -23.05 -16.12
CA VAL A 190 28.79 -22.13 -16.44
C VAL A 190 29.66 -22.76 -17.52
N VAL A 191 29.96 -22.01 -18.59
CA VAL A 191 30.85 -22.42 -19.68
C VAL A 191 32.11 -21.54 -19.67
N THR A 192 33.28 -22.15 -19.60
CA THR A 192 34.58 -21.43 -19.59
C THR A 192 35.02 -21.05 -21.00
N ALA A 193 35.54 -19.82 -21.20
CA ALA A 193 36.06 -19.40 -22.51
C ALA A 193 37.37 -20.14 -22.90
N PRO A 194 37.66 -20.34 -24.20
CA PRO A 194 38.98 -20.74 -24.68
C PRO A 194 39.97 -19.55 -24.68
N ASP A 195 41.23 -19.81 -24.34
CA ASP A 195 42.41 -18.94 -24.53
C ASP A 195 42.41 -17.52 -23.90
N THR A 196 41.55 -17.24 -22.91
CA THR A 196 41.75 -16.10 -21.99
C THR A 196 42.20 -16.56 -20.59
N LEU A 197 43.08 -15.78 -19.96
CA LEU A 197 43.33 -15.91 -18.52
C LEU A 197 42.08 -15.38 -17.79
N TYR A 198 41.44 -16.26 -17.01
CA TYR A 198 40.32 -15.94 -16.10
C TYR A 198 39.01 -15.43 -16.76
N GLY A 199 38.68 -15.88 -17.97
CA GLY A 199 37.40 -15.59 -18.62
C GLY A 199 36.30 -16.63 -18.33
N LEU A 200 35.27 -16.24 -17.57
CA LEU A 200 33.95 -16.88 -17.67
C LEU A 200 33.38 -16.60 -19.07
N GLY A 201 32.89 -17.62 -19.79
CA GLY A 201 32.49 -17.51 -21.19
C GLY A 201 31.00 -17.23 -21.35
N SER A 202 30.14 -18.09 -20.81
CA SER A 202 28.71 -17.84 -20.66
C SER A 202 28.18 -18.49 -19.39
N MET A 203 27.14 -17.88 -18.81
CA MET A 203 26.43 -18.36 -17.63
C MET A 203 24.95 -18.44 -17.96
N THR A 204 24.33 -19.55 -17.57
CA THR A 204 22.90 -19.78 -17.77
C THR A 204 22.31 -20.46 -16.54
N VAL A 205 21.30 -19.83 -15.93
CA VAL A 205 20.48 -20.47 -14.90
C VAL A 205 19.49 -21.41 -15.60
N THR A 206 19.22 -22.55 -14.98
CA THR A 206 18.20 -23.51 -15.41
C THR A 206 17.33 -23.85 -14.21
N ASP A 207 16.03 -23.65 -14.31
CA ASP A 207 15.09 -23.94 -13.21
C ASP A 207 14.86 -25.46 -13.03
N PRO A 208 14.12 -25.90 -11.99
CA PRO A 208 13.86 -27.32 -11.72
C PRO A 208 13.07 -28.03 -12.84
N ASP A 209 12.33 -27.27 -13.65
CA ASP A 209 11.54 -27.77 -14.78
C ASP A 209 12.35 -27.83 -16.10
N GLY A 210 13.54 -27.23 -16.12
CA GLY A 210 14.49 -27.25 -17.24
C GLY A 210 14.52 -25.98 -18.11
N ASN A 211 13.83 -24.90 -17.72
CA ASN A 211 13.79 -23.65 -18.48
C ASN A 211 15.09 -22.84 -18.27
N VAL A 212 15.66 -22.30 -19.35
CA VAL A 212 17.02 -21.71 -19.34
C VAL A 212 17.01 -20.19 -19.49
N TYR A 213 17.69 -19.49 -18.59
CA TYR A 213 17.80 -18.03 -18.51
C TYR A 213 19.25 -17.55 -18.66
N GLY A 214 19.48 -16.43 -19.35
CA GLY A 214 20.78 -15.74 -19.35
C GLY A 214 20.92 -14.65 -20.42
N GLY A 215 22.03 -13.90 -20.33
CA GLY A 215 22.48 -12.98 -21.39
C GLY A 215 21.88 -11.57 -21.35
N ASP A 216 20.70 -11.40 -21.97
CA ASP A 216 20.24 -10.10 -22.44
C ASP A 216 19.30 -9.38 -21.45
N ASN A 217 19.78 -8.25 -20.90
CA ASN A 217 19.10 -7.44 -19.89
C ASN A 217 17.96 -6.56 -20.45
N HIS A 218 16.93 -7.19 -21.02
CA HIS A 218 15.68 -6.54 -21.42
C HIS A 218 14.56 -6.80 -20.40
N ASP A 219 13.90 -5.74 -19.91
CA ASP A 219 12.62 -5.88 -19.23
C ASP A 219 11.45 -5.99 -20.24
N ARG A 220 10.27 -6.40 -19.78
CA ARG A 220 9.06 -6.49 -20.63
C ARG A 220 8.52 -5.13 -21.11
N ASN A 221 9.18 -4.02 -20.78
CA ASN A 221 8.82 -2.66 -21.17
C ASN A 221 9.83 -2.03 -22.15
N GLY A 222 10.88 -2.74 -22.54
CA GLY A 222 11.90 -2.22 -23.46
C GLY A 222 12.89 -1.24 -22.83
N ASN A 223 13.02 -1.20 -21.50
CA ASN A 223 14.10 -0.47 -20.85
C ASN A 223 15.45 -1.15 -21.17
N ILE A 224 16.49 -0.35 -21.40
CA ILE A 224 17.83 -0.85 -21.71
C ILE A 224 18.86 -0.17 -20.79
N PRO A 225 19.62 -0.92 -19.98
CA PRO A 225 20.84 -0.42 -19.36
C PRO A 225 21.90 -0.29 -20.47
N VAL A 226 22.23 0.95 -20.87
CA VAL A 226 23.27 1.22 -21.87
C VAL A 226 24.55 1.56 -21.13
N ASP A 227 25.40 0.55 -20.95
CA ASP A 227 26.74 0.76 -20.40
C ASP A 227 27.65 1.41 -21.46
N PRO A 228 28.13 2.65 -21.26
CA PRO A 228 28.92 3.35 -22.27
C PRO A 228 30.36 2.85 -22.23
N THR A 229 30.67 2.02 -23.22
CA THR A 229 31.85 1.15 -23.34
C THR A 229 31.73 -0.15 -22.54
N SER A 230 32.08 -1.26 -23.19
CA SER A 230 32.06 -2.58 -22.58
C SER A 230 33.22 -2.75 -21.60
N VAL A 231 33.07 -2.20 -20.40
CA VAL A 231 33.93 -2.55 -19.27
C VAL A 231 33.42 -3.88 -18.73
N SER A 232 34.04 -4.99 -19.17
CA SER A 232 33.87 -6.25 -18.44
C SER A 232 34.21 -6.02 -16.98
N GLU A 233 33.35 -6.44 -16.04
CA GLU A 233 33.64 -6.40 -14.60
C GLU A 233 34.77 -7.37 -14.24
N VAL A 234 35.99 -7.00 -14.64
CA VAL A 234 37.21 -7.70 -14.22
C VAL A 234 37.45 -7.29 -12.77
N TYR A 235 36.90 -8.09 -11.85
CA TYR A 235 37.53 -8.22 -10.55
C TYR A 235 38.96 -8.70 -10.81
N TYR A 236 39.94 -7.94 -10.29
CA TYR A 236 41.39 -8.02 -10.57
C TYR A 236 41.89 -7.26 -11.82
N PRO A 237 43.15 -6.77 -11.82
CA PRO A 237 43.47 -5.50 -12.47
C PRO A 237 43.78 -5.58 -13.98
N ASP A 238 43.00 -4.85 -14.79
CA ASP A 238 43.54 -4.29 -16.04
C ASP A 238 44.58 -3.21 -15.69
N ALA A 239 45.83 -3.45 -16.08
CA ALA A 239 46.94 -2.54 -15.87
C ALA A 239 46.77 -1.17 -16.55
N SER A 240 45.81 -0.99 -17.47
CA SER A 240 45.55 0.31 -18.12
C SER A 240 44.88 1.34 -17.22
N CYS A 241 44.07 0.91 -16.24
CA CYS A 241 43.20 1.81 -15.45
C CYS A 241 43.67 2.03 -13.98
N VAL A 242 44.65 1.25 -13.52
CA VAL A 242 44.88 0.97 -12.08
C VAL A 242 45.66 2.05 -11.29
N GLN A 243 46.16 3.12 -11.93
CA GLN A 243 47.04 4.10 -11.23
C GLN A 243 46.69 5.59 -11.42
N THR A 244 45.48 5.93 -11.86
CA THR A 244 45.01 7.34 -11.88
C THR A 244 43.67 7.49 -11.17
N ALA A 245 43.58 8.49 -10.28
CA ALA A 245 42.35 8.85 -9.56
C ALA A 245 41.38 9.62 -10.46
N SER A 246 41.00 9.00 -11.59
CA SER A 246 40.25 9.64 -12.68
C SER A 246 39.40 8.64 -13.49
N CYS A 247 39.28 7.39 -13.05
CA CYS A 247 38.28 6.47 -13.58
C CYS A 247 36.90 6.89 -13.04
N HIS A 248 36.02 7.31 -13.95
CA HIS A 248 34.61 7.53 -13.70
C HIS A 248 33.83 6.60 -14.61
N ILE A 249 32.96 5.77 -14.04
CA ILE A 249 32.01 4.92 -14.78
C ILE A 249 30.64 5.57 -14.63
N THR A 250 30.09 6.07 -15.73
CA THR A 250 28.70 6.51 -15.79
C THR A 250 27.90 5.43 -16.49
N THR A 251 26.90 4.82 -15.86
CA THR A 251 25.99 3.88 -16.54
C THR A 251 24.67 4.59 -16.83
N THR A 252 24.27 4.60 -18.10
CA THR A 252 23.11 5.39 -18.58
C THR A 252 21.91 4.49 -18.80
N PHE A 253 20.83 4.73 -18.07
CA PHE A 253 19.59 3.97 -18.15
C PHE A 253 18.59 4.70 -19.03
N THR A 254 18.50 4.30 -20.30
CA THR A 254 17.59 4.91 -21.26
C THR A 254 16.20 4.30 -21.16
N TYR A 255 15.18 5.17 -21.12
CA TYR A 255 13.79 4.77 -21.23
C TYR A 255 13.02 5.71 -22.17
N PRO A 256 12.06 5.18 -22.95
CA PRO A 256 11.26 5.99 -23.86
C PRO A 256 10.31 6.93 -23.10
N THR A 257 9.96 8.03 -23.76
CA THR A 257 8.96 9.02 -23.32
C THR A 257 8.06 9.41 -24.49
N ALA A 258 6.96 10.13 -24.23
CA ALA A 258 6.09 10.65 -25.31
C ALA A 258 6.77 11.69 -26.22
N THR A 259 7.98 12.16 -25.87
CA THR A 259 8.72 13.21 -26.60
C THR A 259 10.11 12.76 -27.07
N GLY A 260 10.53 11.53 -26.80
CA GLY A 260 11.82 10.98 -27.20
C GLY A 260 12.32 9.89 -26.24
N THR A 261 13.57 10.03 -25.79
CA THR A 261 14.21 9.12 -24.83
C THR A 261 14.74 9.95 -23.67
N ALA A 262 14.27 9.65 -22.45
CA ALA A 262 14.86 10.17 -21.22
C ALA A 262 15.91 9.18 -20.71
N HIS A 263 16.78 9.66 -19.84
CA HIS A 263 17.80 8.84 -19.19
C HIS A 263 17.99 9.27 -17.75
N PHE A 264 18.46 8.34 -16.92
CA PHE A 264 19.15 8.69 -15.69
C PHE A 264 20.55 8.07 -15.71
N ASP A 265 21.50 8.76 -15.10
CA ASP A 265 22.91 8.40 -15.12
C ASP A 265 23.38 8.05 -13.69
N SER A 266 23.79 6.80 -13.46
CA SER A 266 24.52 6.44 -12.25
C SER A 266 26.02 6.67 -12.46
N ALA A 267 26.54 7.78 -11.93
CA ALA A 267 27.96 8.08 -11.96
C ALA A 267 28.66 7.45 -10.76
N SER A 268 29.71 6.68 -11.03
CA SER A 268 30.56 6.02 -10.05
C SER A 268 32.00 6.46 -10.23
N SER A 269 32.78 6.53 -9.15
CA SER A 269 34.21 6.81 -9.24
C SER A 269 35.04 5.98 -8.29
N HIS A 270 36.34 6.08 -8.50
CA HIS A 270 37.37 5.32 -7.81
C HIS A 270 37.76 5.98 -6.48
N HIS A 271 37.24 5.46 -5.38
CA HIS A 271 37.64 5.84 -4.03
C HIS A 271 38.91 5.08 -3.58
N GLN A 272 39.72 5.71 -2.73
CA GLN A 272 40.92 5.12 -2.11
C GLN A 272 40.61 4.82 -0.64
N LEU A 273 40.17 3.59 -0.38
CA LEU A 273 39.61 3.22 0.92
C LEU A 273 40.68 2.68 1.85
N GLN A 274 40.74 3.18 3.08
CA GLN A 274 41.62 2.68 4.14
C GLN A 274 40.98 1.46 4.82
N TRP A 275 41.82 0.53 5.27
CA TRP A 275 41.33 -0.58 6.09
C TRP A 275 41.52 -0.28 7.59
N PRO A 276 40.46 -0.28 8.41
CA PRO A 276 40.45 0.30 9.76
C PRO A 276 41.25 -0.48 10.81
N CYS A 277 41.60 -1.73 10.51
CA CYS A 277 42.18 -2.68 11.46
C CYS A 277 43.62 -3.12 11.14
N ILE A 278 44.32 -2.44 10.21
CA ILE A 278 45.76 -2.63 9.95
C ILE A 278 46.53 -1.34 10.25
N SER A 279 47.58 -1.44 11.06
CA SER A 279 48.46 -0.31 11.39
C SER A 279 49.50 -0.06 10.29
N GLY A 280 49.06 0.51 9.17
CA GLY A 280 49.91 0.90 8.03
C GLY A 280 49.07 1.41 6.86
N SER A 281 49.61 2.32 6.07
CA SER A 281 48.86 3.10 5.06
C SER A 281 48.45 2.34 3.80
N ALA A 282 47.88 1.14 3.95
CA ALA A 282 47.29 0.38 2.85
C ALA A 282 45.92 1.00 2.49
N THR A 283 45.91 1.80 1.41
CA THR A 283 44.68 2.19 0.73
C THR A 283 44.38 1.23 -0.41
N PHE A 284 43.10 0.91 -0.60
CA PHE A 284 42.63 -0.06 -1.57
C PHE A 284 41.72 0.63 -2.61
N PRO A 285 41.88 0.30 -3.90
CA PRO A 285 41.05 0.83 -4.96
C PRO A 285 39.65 0.22 -4.91
N HIS A 286 38.60 1.06 -4.89
CA HIS A 286 37.22 0.59 -4.96
C HIS A 286 36.32 1.57 -5.72
N ILE A 287 35.37 1.05 -6.49
CA ILE A 287 34.40 1.85 -7.23
C ILE A 287 33.10 1.94 -6.43
N LEU A 288 32.59 3.15 -6.24
CA LEU A 288 31.33 3.43 -5.54
C LEU A 288 30.52 4.45 -6.36
N VAL A 289 29.18 4.35 -6.33
CA VAL A 289 28.28 5.28 -7.03
C VAL A 289 28.25 6.61 -6.27
N ASP A 290 28.80 7.67 -6.86
CA ASP A 290 28.79 9.02 -6.27
C ASP A 290 27.45 9.72 -6.50
N SER A 291 26.76 9.43 -7.61
CA SER A 291 25.45 10.02 -7.89
C SER A 291 24.56 9.16 -8.76
N ILE A 292 23.24 9.33 -8.60
CA ILE A 292 22.24 8.93 -9.59
C ILE A 292 21.53 10.20 -10.04
N THR A 293 21.94 10.71 -11.20
CA THR A 293 21.41 11.92 -11.82
C THR A 293 20.16 11.58 -12.58
N LEU A 294 19.01 12.10 -12.13
CA LEU A 294 17.73 11.94 -12.79
C LEU A 294 17.66 12.85 -14.04
N ALA A 295 16.75 12.57 -14.97
CA ALA A 295 16.64 13.29 -16.24
C ALA A 295 16.42 14.82 -16.11
N ASN A 296 15.95 15.30 -14.96
CA ASN A 296 15.85 16.74 -14.65
C ASN A 296 17.18 17.38 -14.18
N GLY A 297 18.30 16.65 -14.26
CA GLY A 297 19.62 17.08 -13.80
C GLY A 297 19.78 17.14 -12.28
N LYS A 298 18.73 16.81 -11.51
CA LYS A 298 18.81 16.68 -10.05
C LYS A 298 19.25 15.25 -9.71
N ALA A 299 20.18 15.12 -8.77
CA ALA A 299 20.77 13.84 -8.44
C ALA A 299 20.49 13.44 -6.99
N TYR A 300 20.35 12.13 -6.76
CA TYR A 300 20.80 11.55 -5.49
C TYR A 300 22.33 11.63 -5.49
N THR A 301 22.95 12.07 -4.40
CA THR A 301 24.42 12.07 -4.28
C THR A 301 24.85 11.39 -2.99
N PHE A 302 25.84 10.51 -3.10
CA PHE A 302 26.33 9.65 -2.04
C PHE A 302 27.74 10.10 -1.68
N ASN A 303 27.94 10.43 -0.41
CA ASN A 303 29.24 10.79 0.13
C ASN A 303 29.68 9.65 1.04
N TYR A 304 30.92 9.23 0.92
CA TYR A 304 31.48 8.11 1.68
C TYR A 304 32.49 8.60 2.74
N ASP A 305 32.71 7.80 3.77
CA ASP A 305 33.86 7.96 4.66
C ASP A 305 35.11 7.27 4.07
N VAL A 306 36.26 7.46 4.71
CA VAL A 306 37.55 6.89 4.23
C VAL A 306 37.60 5.36 4.26
N TYR A 307 36.57 4.67 4.76
CA TYR A 307 36.46 3.21 4.84
C TYR A 307 35.43 2.63 3.86
N GLY A 308 34.77 3.48 3.06
CA GLY A 308 33.82 3.11 2.02
C GLY A 308 32.34 3.13 2.42
N ARG A 309 32.04 3.59 3.64
CA ARG A 309 30.68 3.59 4.20
C ARG A 309 29.97 4.90 3.90
N VAL A 310 28.68 4.89 3.56
CA VAL A 310 27.91 6.12 3.30
C VAL A 310 27.89 7.03 4.54
N ASN A 311 28.43 8.23 4.37
CA ASN A 311 28.47 9.34 5.31
C ASN A 311 27.27 10.29 5.08
N SER A 312 26.82 10.49 3.84
CA SER A 312 25.53 11.14 3.57
C SER A 312 24.92 10.79 2.22
N VAL A 313 23.58 10.88 2.14
CA VAL A 313 22.78 10.88 0.91
C VAL A 313 22.08 12.23 0.80
N ASN A 314 22.40 13.03 -0.21
CA ASN A 314 21.58 14.20 -0.54
C ASN A 314 20.53 13.79 -1.57
N LEU A 315 19.31 14.31 -1.39
CA LEU A 315 18.13 14.00 -2.19
C LEU A 315 17.99 15.00 -3.36
N PRO A 316 17.40 14.60 -4.51
CA PRO A 316 17.01 15.49 -5.59
C PRO A 316 16.12 16.67 -5.15
N THR A 317 15.39 16.52 -4.05
CA THR A 317 14.54 17.54 -3.41
C THR A 317 15.31 18.62 -2.65
N GLY A 318 16.57 18.36 -2.26
CA GLY A 318 17.42 19.26 -1.46
C GLY A 318 17.58 18.86 0.01
N GLY A 319 16.90 17.81 0.49
CA GLY A 319 17.12 17.24 1.81
C GLY A 319 18.38 16.37 1.89
N THR A 320 18.87 16.08 3.10
CA THR A 320 20.02 15.20 3.33
C THR A 320 19.75 14.22 4.47
N HIS A 321 20.13 12.96 4.26
CA HIS A 321 20.29 11.94 5.30
C HIS A 321 21.78 11.82 5.60
N THR A 322 22.20 12.02 6.84
CA THR A 322 23.62 11.99 7.26
C THR A 322 23.84 10.84 8.24
N TYR A 323 24.99 10.17 8.16
CA TYR A 323 25.30 9.00 8.97
C TYR A 323 26.71 9.15 9.56
N THR A 324 26.84 8.86 10.86
CA THR A 324 28.12 8.91 11.56
C THR A 324 28.38 7.64 12.37
N TYR A 325 29.65 7.28 12.48
CA TYR A 325 30.11 5.98 12.96
C TYR A 325 31.06 6.14 14.17
N PRO A 326 30.54 6.48 15.37
CA PRO A 326 31.39 6.83 16.50
C PRO A 326 32.09 5.61 17.12
N GLY A 327 33.38 5.76 17.43
CA GLY A 327 34.16 4.76 18.18
C GLY A 327 35.67 4.85 17.92
N SER A 328 36.46 4.10 18.68
CA SER A 328 37.83 3.75 18.30
C SER A 328 37.83 3.01 16.96
N ASN A 329 38.90 3.14 16.18
CA ASN A 329 39.01 2.58 14.82
C ASN A 329 37.77 2.87 13.96
N ALA A 330 37.22 4.09 14.06
CA ALA A 330 36.01 4.54 13.37
C ALA A 330 34.76 3.64 13.55
N GLY A 331 34.62 3.01 14.72
CA GLY A 331 33.48 2.17 15.08
C GLY A 331 33.61 0.69 14.70
N PHE A 332 34.75 0.26 14.16
CA PHE A 332 35.02 -1.14 13.80
C PHE A 332 35.57 -1.98 14.96
N ASN A 333 35.13 -3.23 15.07
CA ASN A 333 35.66 -4.20 16.06
C ASN A 333 36.92 -4.94 15.55
N CYS A 334 38.08 -4.30 15.66
CA CYS A 334 39.36 -4.85 15.20
C CYS A 334 39.98 -5.91 16.13
N THR A 335 39.29 -7.04 16.33
CA THR A 335 39.82 -8.20 17.08
C THR A 335 40.62 -9.12 16.15
N ASP A 336 41.72 -9.70 16.64
CA ASP A 336 42.62 -10.57 15.87
C ASP A 336 42.10 -12.02 15.79
N PRO A 337 41.76 -12.56 14.59
CA PRO A 337 41.24 -13.91 14.43
C PRO A 337 42.24 -15.02 14.78
N SER A 338 43.55 -14.75 14.81
CA SER A 338 44.58 -15.76 15.14
C SER A 338 44.51 -16.29 16.58
N SER A 339 43.70 -15.64 17.43
CA SER A 339 43.42 -16.05 18.80
C SER A 339 42.22 -17.00 18.97
N VAL A 340 41.47 -17.29 17.90
CA VAL A 340 40.21 -18.05 17.95
C VAL A 340 40.41 -19.50 17.42
N PRO A 341 39.93 -20.54 18.12
CA PRO A 341 40.03 -21.93 17.64
C PRO A 341 39.29 -22.17 16.32
N SER A 342 39.91 -22.94 15.42
CA SER A 342 39.41 -23.22 14.07
C SER A 342 38.06 -23.96 14.02
N THR A 343 37.66 -24.64 15.10
CA THR A 343 36.34 -25.29 15.23
C THR A 343 35.21 -24.32 15.60
N SER A 344 35.51 -23.03 15.74
CA SER A 344 34.56 -22.00 16.14
C SER A 344 34.93 -20.64 15.53
N LEU A 345 35.24 -20.61 14.23
CA LEU A 345 35.44 -19.37 13.46
C LEU A 345 34.08 -18.71 13.18
N PRO A 346 33.75 -17.56 13.80
CA PRO A 346 32.53 -16.84 13.49
C PRO A 346 32.79 -15.85 12.36
N LEU A 347 31.80 -15.58 11.51
CA LEU A 347 31.87 -14.52 10.48
C LEU A 347 31.82 -13.09 11.08
N ASN A 348 31.88 -12.95 12.41
CA ASN A 348 31.53 -11.76 13.19
C ASN A 348 32.63 -10.68 13.28
N LEU A 349 33.62 -10.67 12.38
CA LEU A 349 34.83 -9.83 12.55
C LEU A 349 34.66 -8.36 12.14
N TYR A 350 33.62 -8.01 11.36
CA TYR A 350 33.56 -6.71 10.66
C TYR A 350 32.27 -5.90 10.90
N GLN A 351 31.67 -6.03 12.08
CA GLN A 351 30.48 -5.25 12.45
C GLN A 351 30.84 -3.86 12.99
N VAL A 352 29.97 -2.91 12.69
CA VAL A 352 30.00 -1.54 13.22
C VAL A 352 29.33 -1.51 14.60
N ALA A 353 30.04 -0.99 15.60
CA ALA A 353 29.53 -0.93 16.98
C ALA A 353 28.46 0.15 17.19
N ASN A 354 28.49 1.24 16.41
CA ASN A 354 27.54 2.35 16.54
C ASN A 354 27.26 3.01 15.18
N VAL A 355 25.99 3.30 14.89
CA VAL A 355 25.56 4.21 13.82
C VAL A 355 24.71 5.34 14.42
N THR A 356 24.76 6.51 13.79
CA THR A 356 23.90 7.65 14.11
C THR A 356 23.40 8.26 12.82
N ARG A 357 22.08 8.26 12.62
CA ARG A 357 21.38 8.72 11.41
C ARG A 357 20.70 10.04 11.71
N THR A 358 21.13 11.13 11.08
CA THR A 358 20.49 12.44 11.17
C THR A 358 19.75 12.76 9.88
N VAL A 359 18.42 12.82 9.96
CA VAL A 359 17.55 13.36 8.92
C VAL A 359 17.42 14.88 9.14
N ASP A 360 17.22 15.66 8.07
CA ASP A 360 16.99 17.12 8.04
C ASP A 360 18.04 18.05 8.70
N GLY A 361 19.06 17.49 9.35
CA GLY A 361 20.06 18.22 10.12
C GLY A 361 19.74 18.37 11.61
N THR A 362 18.53 17.99 12.06
CA THR A 362 18.13 18.05 13.47
C THR A 362 17.57 16.73 14.02
N SER A 363 17.03 15.87 13.16
CA SER A 363 16.30 14.65 13.54
C SER A 363 17.24 13.44 13.67
N GLN A 364 17.83 13.25 14.85
CA GLN A 364 18.88 12.25 15.11
C GLN A 364 18.34 10.94 15.72
N TRP A 365 18.54 9.83 15.02
CA TRP A 365 18.42 8.46 15.51
C TRP A 365 19.81 7.88 15.84
N THR A 366 19.91 6.96 16.81
CA THR A 366 21.16 6.24 17.11
C THR A 366 20.94 4.73 17.21
N TYR A 367 21.94 3.93 16.83
CA TYR A 367 21.88 2.47 16.74
C TYR A 367 23.18 1.94 17.37
N GLN A 368 23.08 1.13 18.41
CA GLN A 368 24.22 0.73 19.26
C GLN A 368 24.33 -0.79 19.36
N THR A 369 25.29 -1.41 18.68
CA THR A 369 25.46 -2.86 18.60
C THR A 369 26.59 -3.34 19.50
N THR A 370 26.32 -4.38 20.28
CA THR A 370 27.21 -4.95 21.29
C THR A 370 27.08 -6.48 21.33
N THR A 371 28.12 -7.19 21.78
CA THR A 371 28.03 -8.63 22.06
C THR A 371 27.37 -8.87 23.41
N SER A 372 26.31 -9.68 23.46
CA SER A 372 25.58 -9.93 24.70
C SER A 372 26.30 -10.95 25.59
N THR A 373 26.10 -10.84 26.91
CA THR A 373 26.59 -11.82 27.88
C THR A 373 25.58 -12.97 28.04
N THR A 374 26.03 -14.13 28.53
CA THR A 374 25.17 -15.30 28.78
C THR A 374 24.08 -15.08 29.84
N THR A 375 24.11 -13.95 30.54
CA THR A 375 23.16 -13.52 31.57
C THR A 375 22.16 -12.44 31.14
N ASP A 376 22.36 -11.82 29.97
CA ASP A 376 21.50 -10.77 29.41
C ASP A 376 20.42 -11.39 28.50
N VAL A 377 19.38 -10.63 28.12
CA VAL A 377 18.18 -11.18 27.44
C VAL A 377 18.52 -11.81 26.08
N CYS A 378 19.52 -11.26 25.38
CA CYS A 378 20.05 -11.81 24.12
C CYS A 378 21.01 -13.00 24.29
N LYS A 379 21.36 -13.43 25.52
CA LYS A 379 22.11 -14.66 25.86
C LYS A 379 23.27 -15.09 24.94
N GLY A 380 24.12 -14.15 24.51
CA GLY A 380 25.29 -14.45 23.65
C GLY A 380 25.11 -14.19 22.16
N PHE A 381 23.90 -13.80 21.72
CA PHE A 381 23.69 -13.17 20.42
C PHE A 381 24.18 -11.71 20.39
N LEU A 382 24.13 -11.08 19.23
CA LEU A 382 24.36 -9.65 19.08
C LEU A 382 23.17 -8.87 19.65
N LYS A 383 23.44 -7.68 20.16
CA LYS A 383 22.50 -6.81 20.86
C LYS A 383 22.58 -5.41 20.31
N THR A 384 21.54 -5.00 19.58
CA THR A 384 21.42 -3.68 18.96
C THR A 384 20.38 -2.87 19.73
N ILE A 385 20.70 -1.63 20.10
CA ILE A 385 19.75 -0.70 20.73
C ILE A 385 19.52 0.45 19.77
N VAL A 386 18.29 0.60 19.29
CA VAL A 386 17.85 1.77 18.53
C VAL A 386 17.37 2.84 19.52
N VAL A 387 17.66 4.11 19.26
CA VAL A 387 17.16 5.27 20.01
C VAL A 387 16.62 6.31 19.03
N ASP A 388 15.41 6.79 19.27
CA ASP A 388 14.71 7.76 18.42
C ASP A 388 15.06 9.24 18.76
N PRO A 389 14.65 10.22 17.94
CA PRO A 389 14.84 11.65 18.23
C PRO A 389 14.11 12.16 19.47
N THR A 390 13.21 11.37 20.09
CA THR A 390 12.55 11.70 21.36
C THR A 390 13.34 11.20 22.58
N GLY A 391 14.37 10.38 22.36
CA GLY A 391 15.19 9.74 23.40
C GLY A 391 14.60 8.43 23.93
N ALA A 392 13.57 7.89 23.29
CA ALA A 392 13.07 6.55 23.57
C ALA A 392 13.88 5.50 22.83
N SER A 393 13.92 4.28 23.37
CA SER A 393 14.80 3.21 22.87
C SER A 393 14.08 1.87 22.73
N VAL A 394 14.57 1.07 21.78
CA VAL A 394 14.09 -0.26 21.44
C VAL A 394 15.29 -1.20 21.32
N LEU A 395 15.28 -2.29 22.09
CA LEU A 395 16.23 -3.40 21.96
C LEU A 395 15.96 -4.22 20.69
N HIS A 396 16.99 -4.86 20.16
CA HIS A 396 16.96 -5.96 19.19
C HIS A 396 18.07 -6.96 19.55
N CYS A 397 17.82 -8.25 19.33
CA CYS A 397 18.85 -9.30 19.46
C CYS A 397 18.93 -10.08 18.16
N VAL A 398 20.11 -10.31 17.59
CA VAL A 398 20.28 -10.94 16.27
C VAL A 398 21.39 -11.97 16.30
N ASP A 399 21.18 -13.13 15.65
CA ASP A 399 22.17 -14.19 15.52
C ASP A 399 23.07 -14.04 14.28
N GLN A 400 23.92 -15.05 14.03
CA GLN A 400 24.90 -15.06 12.93
C GLN A 400 24.28 -15.41 11.56
N SER A 401 22.99 -15.76 11.53
CA SER A 401 22.23 -16.15 10.34
C SER A 401 21.14 -15.11 9.99
N GLY A 402 21.14 -13.95 10.64
CA GLY A 402 20.14 -12.89 10.42
C GLY A 402 18.80 -13.14 11.12
N ILE A 403 18.74 -14.10 12.03
CA ILE A 403 17.54 -14.52 12.74
C ILE A 403 17.50 -13.75 14.07
N GLU A 404 16.41 -13.00 14.30
CA GLU A 404 16.20 -12.15 15.49
C GLU A 404 15.90 -13.01 16.77
N PHE A 405 15.58 -12.53 17.98
CA PHE A 405 14.84 -11.32 18.38
C PHE A 405 15.10 -10.95 19.85
N ILE A 406 14.76 -9.70 20.20
CA ILE A 406 13.88 -9.30 21.31
C ILE A 406 13.65 -7.80 21.13
N SER A 407 12.40 -7.32 20.99
CA SER A 407 12.12 -5.90 21.18
C SER A 407 11.63 -5.58 22.60
N GLU A 408 12.41 -4.77 23.30
CA GLU A 408 12.08 -4.18 24.59
C GLU A 408 12.16 -2.65 24.45
N GLY A 409 10.99 -2.01 24.34
CA GLY A 409 10.84 -0.60 24.62
C GLY A 409 10.31 -0.39 26.05
N LYS A 410 10.30 0.87 26.53
CA LYS A 410 9.75 1.22 27.86
C LYS A 410 8.22 1.19 27.92
N GLY A 411 7.64 0.01 27.81
CA GLY A 411 6.22 -0.23 28.00
C GLY A 411 5.71 -1.41 27.18
N LEU A 412 6.00 -1.40 25.89
CA LEU A 412 5.62 -2.45 24.95
C LEU A 412 6.87 -3.28 24.60
N SER A 413 6.76 -4.61 24.70
CA SER A 413 7.82 -5.54 24.29
C SER A 413 7.26 -6.61 23.36
N THR A 414 7.69 -6.56 22.09
CA THR A 414 7.28 -7.53 21.07
C THR A 414 8.41 -8.54 20.93
N ARG A 415 8.27 -9.67 21.60
CA ARG A 415 9.26 -10.74 21.59
C ARG A 415 8.76 -11.90 20.76
N THR A 416 9.20 -11.97 19.51
CA THR A 416 9.07 -13.18 18.72
C THR A 416 10.20 -14.18 19.04
N CYS A 417 10.02 -15.44 18.67
CA CYS A 417 10.95 -16.54 18.86
C CYS A 417 10.90 -17.43 17.61
N TYR A 418 12.03 -17.73 16.97
CA TYR A 418 12.14 -18.67 15.84
C TYR A 418 12.79 -19.95 16.35
N ALA A 419 12.37 -21.10 15.83
CA ALA A 419 13.00 -22.39 16.11
C ALA A 419 12.85 -23.35 14.92
N TYR A 420 13.95 -24.00 14.54
CA TYR A 420 13.93 -25.17 13.67
C TYR A 420 13.38 -26.37 14.46
N VAL A 421 12.26 -26.94 14.01
CA VAL A 421 11.57 -28.04 14.69
C VAL A 421 11.84 -29.35 13.95
N SER A 422 12.82 -30.11 14.43
CA SER A 422 12.82 -31.57 14.19
C SER A 422 11.63 -32.20 14.91
N SER A 423 11.04 -33.23 14.31
CA SER A 423 9.61 -33.57 14.42
C SER A 423 9.13 -34.23 15.73
N ALA A 424 9.73 -33.89 16.88
CA ALA A 424 9.52 -34.58 18.16
C ALA A 424 9.32 -33.71 19.42
N TYR A 425 9.38 -32.36 19.37
CA TYR A 425 9.41 -31.54 20.60
C TYR A 425 8.42 -30.35 20.67
N SER A 426 7.78 -30.20 21.84
CA SER A 426 7.05 -28.99 22.29
C SER A 426 6.72 -29.11 23.80
N PRO A 427 6.29 -28.05 24.53
CA PRO A 427 6.25 -26.62 24.20
C PRO A 427 6.67 -25.66 25.36
N SER A 428 7.82 -24.98 25.31
CA SER A 428 8.18 -23.93 26.30
C SER A 428 9.19 -22.86 25.84
N PHE A 429 9.27 -22.57 24.54
CA PHE A 429 10.43 -21.83 23.96
C PHE A 429 10.57 -20.35 24.37
N CYS A 430 9.52 -19.52 24.29
CA CYS A 430 9.66 -18.11 24.69
C CYS A 430 9.82 -17.94 26.22
N THR A 431 9.43 -18.94 27.03
CA THR A 431 9.61 -18.96 28.49
C THR A 431 10.96 -19.55 28.90
N ALA A 432 12.02 -18.75 28.79
CA ALA A 432 13.29 -18.90 29.52
C ALA A 432 13.97 -20.29 29.56
N GLN A 433 13.95 -21.07 28.47
CA GLN A 433 14.83 -22.24 28.36
C GLN A 433 16.32 -21.84 28.24
N SER A 434 17.17 -22.81 28.54
CA SER A 434 18.64 -22.77 28.47
C SER A 434 19.14 -23.60 27.30
N SER A 435 20.25 -23.14 26.68
CA SER A 435 21.08 -23.85 25.69
C SER A 435 20.36 -24.49 24.49
N PHE A 436 20.49 -23.86 23.32
CA PHE A 436 20.76 -24.61 22.09
C PHE A 436 22.22 -25.11 22.14
N SER A 437 22.48 -26.33 21.66
CA SER A 437 23.82 -26.90 21.53
C SER A 437 24.20 -27.01 20.06
N THR A 438 25.31 -26.37 19.66
CA THR A 438 25.84 -26.33 18.29
C THR A 438 26.58 -27.61 17.88
N SER A 439 26.16 -28.76 18.42
CA SER A 439 26.87 -30.06 18.32
C SER A 439 26.20 -31.07 17.39
N ASP A 440 24.94 -30.85 17.04
CA ASP A 440 24.08 -31.90 16.51
C ASP A 440 24.02 -31.79 14.99
N GLY A 441 24.76 -32.68 14.31
CA GLY A 441 24.89 -32.68 12.85
C GLY A 441 23.54 -32.86 12.14
N ILE A 442 23.06 -31.80 11.50
CA ILE A 442 21.77 -31.78 10.81
C ILE A 442 21.90 -32.55 9.49
N SER A 443 21.29 -33.74 9.43
CA SER A 443 21.02 -34.45 8.18
C SER A 443 19.75 -33.87 7.55
N PRO A 444 19.70 -33.59 6.23
CA PRO A 444 18.58 -32.90 5.61
C PRO A 444 17.31 -33.77 5.59
N ILE A 445 16.33 -33.41 6.42
CA ILE A 445 14.95 -33.88 6.39
C ILE A 445 14.07 -32.67 6.70
N ALA A 446 13.11 -32.35 5.81
CA ALA A 446 12.28 -31.15 5.77
C ALA A 446 12.04 -30.48 7.15
N THR A 447 12.77 -29.39 7.39
CA THR A 447 12.77 -28.69 8.67
C THR A 447 11.57 -27.73 8.75
N VAL A 448 10.67 -27.88 9.73
CA VAL A 448 9.61 -26.87 9.93
C VAL A 448 10.16 -25.73 10.77
N ILE A 449 10.15 -24.51 10.23
CA ILE A 449 10.48 -23.29 10.97
C ILE A 449 9.23 -22.86 11.73
N LYS A 450 9.34 -22.76 13.05
CA LYS A 450 8.27 -22.26 13.92
C LYS A 450 8.61 -20.86 14.40
N SER A 451 7.69 -19.91 14.22
CA SER A 451 7.72 -18.61 14.90
C SER A 451 6.74 -18.58 16.08
N SER A 452 6.99 -17.72 17.06
CA SER A 452 6.06 -17.43 18.15
C SER A 452 6.23 -15.97 18.60
N GLN A 453 5.36 -15.08 18.14
CA GLN A 453 5.30 -13.66 18.49
C GLN A 453 4.51 -13.46 19.78
N VAL A 454 5.21 -13.23 20.89
CA VAL A 454 4.61 -12.81 22.16
C VAL A 454 4.73 -11.30 22.29
N THR A 455 3.59 -10.61 22.25
CA THR A 455 3.53 -9.16 22.43
C THR A 455 3.03 -8.86 23.83
N ASN A 456 3.92 -8.39 24.72
CA ASN A 456 3.57 -7.96 26.07
C ASN A 456 3.39 -6.44 26.08
N LEU A 457 2.44 -5.97 26.87
CA LEU A 457 2.11 -4.55 26.99
C LEU A 457 2.43 -4.00 28.39
N GLU A 458 2.26 -2.68 28.54
CA GLU A 458 2.61 -1.89 29.74
C GLU A 458 1.97 -2.42 31.03
N ASP A 459 0.82 -3.09 30.93
CA ASP A 459 0.05 -3.68 32.03
C ASP A 459 0.44 -5.12 32.38
N GLY A 460 1.46 -5.68 31.71
CA GLY A 460 1.86 -7.08 31.83
C GLY A 460 0.91 -8.07 31.16
N SER A 461 -0.13 -7.60 30.45
CA SER A 461 -0.94 -8.47 29.61
C SER A 461 -0.19 -8.80 28.31
N SER A 462 -0.40 -10.00 27.78
CA SER A 462 0.23 -10.42 26.53
C SER A 462 -0.70 -11.25 25.66
N TRP A 463 -0.52 -11.12 24.34
CA TRP A 463 -1.07 -12.02 23.32
C TRP A 463 0.07 -12.77 22.64
N ASN A 464 -0.25 -13.91 22.01
CA ASN A 464 0.71 -14.72 21.28
C ASN A 464 0.16 -15.06 19.88
N THR A 465 1.01 -15.05 18.86
CA THR A 465 0.76 -15.68 17.56
C THR A 465 1.89 -16.64 17.24
N ILE A 466 1.56 -17.87 16.89
CA ILE A 466 2.50 -18.94 16.57
C ILE A 466 2.32 -19.33 15.10
N SER A 467 3.27 -18.99 14.24
CA SER A 467 3.26 -19.40 12.84
C SER A 467 4.14 -20.63 12.61
N TYR A 468 3.76 -21.46 11.66
CA TYR A 468 4.52 -22.62 11.20
C TYR A 468 4.78 -22.48 9.70
N VAL A 469 6.05 -22.56 9.33
CA VAL A 469 6.57 -22.35 7.98
C VAL A 469 7.28 -23.63 7.53
N SER A 470 6.98 -24.13 6.34
CA SER A 470 7.73 -25.24 5.75
C SER A 470 9.12 -24.75 5.33
N GLY A 471 10.16 -25.06 6.10
CA GLY A 471 11.55 -24.73 5.76
C GLY A 471 12.16 -25.59 4.66
N GLU A 472 11.31 -26.21 3.84
CA GLU A 472 11.65 -26.79 2.53
C GLU A 472 11.38 -25.76 1.41
N TYR A 473 10.45 -24.80 1.62
CA TYR A 473 10.01 -23.83 0.59
C TYR A 473 9.61 -22.43 1.12
N GLY A 474 9.76 -22.14 2.42
CA GLY A 474 9.43 -20.84 3.02
C GLY A 474 7.94 -20.51 3.18
N PHE A 475 7.01 -21.39 2.76
CA PHE A 475 5.57 -21.11 2.83
C PHE A 475 4.98 -21.29 4.24
N THR A 476 4.08 -20.38 4.65
CA THR A 476 3.40 -20.46 5.95
C THR A 476 2.20 -21.41 5.86
N SER A 477 2.30 -22.56 6.53
CA SER A 477 1.25 -23.60 6.53
C SER A 477 0.19 -23.39 7.61
N ASN A 478 0.50 -22.68 8.70
CA ASN A 478 -0.40 -22.53 9.85
C ASN A 478 -0.05 -21.29 10.67
N ILE A 479 -1.07 -20.59 11.21
CA ILE A 479 -0.92 -19.44 12.12
C ILE A 479 -1.97 -19.60 13.24
N LYS A 480 -1.52 -19.82 14.47
CA LYS A 480 -2.37 -19.93 15.68
C LYS A 480 -2.26 -18.66 16.51
N THR A 481 -3.38 -17.99 16.80
CA THR A 481 -3.42 -16.76 17.59
C THR A 481 -4.22 -16.93 18.87
N TYR A 482 -3.68 -16.37 19.95
CA TYR A 482 -4.15 -16.51 21.31
C TYR A 482 -4.46 -15.11 21.89
N ASN A 483 -5.69 -14.90 22.35
CA ASN A 483 -6.13 -13.62 22.94
C ASN A 483 -5.33 -13.27 24.20
N TYR A 484 -5.41 -12.00 24.60
CA TYR A 484 -4.88 -11.49 25.87
C TYR A 484 -5.27 -12.39 27.06
N GLY A 485 -4.27 -13.07 27.63
CA GLY A 485 -4.45 -13.96 28.79
C GLY A 485 -4.79 -15.42 28.45
N ASN A 486 -5.00 -15.80 27.19
CA ASN A 486 -5.07 -17.21 26.81
C ASN A 486 -3.65 -17.82 26.83
N SER A 487 -3.35 -18.54 27.92
CA SER A 487 -2.09 -19.26 28.11
C SER A 487 -2.13 -20.71 27.61
N ASN A 488 -3.27 -21.19 27.12
CA ASN A 488 -3.41 -22.58 26.67
C ASN A 488 -2.96 -22.76 25.22
N ILE A 489 -1.68 -23.05 25.03
CA ILE A 489 -1.08 -23.31 23.70
C ILE A 489 -1.81 -24.42 22.91
N SER A 490 -2.53 -25.34 23.59
CA SER A 490 -3.30 -26.39 22.91
C SER A 490 -4.68 -25.96 22.39
N ALA A 491 -5.16 -24.75 22.72
CA ALA A 491 -6.46 -24.22 22.29
C ALA A 491 -6.34 -22.74 21.87
N PRO A 492 -5.94 -22.45 20.62
CA PRO A 492 -5.95 -21.08 20.10
C PRO A 492 -7.38 -20.55 19.93
N ASP A 493 -7.56 -19.25 20.14
CA ASP A 493 -8.82 -18.55 19.87
C ASP A 493 -9.12 -18.52 18.37
N ARG A 494 -8.08 -18.30 17.56
CA ARG A 494 -8.11 -18.25 16.09
C ARG A 494 -6.98 -19.11 15.54
N GLU A 495 -7.28 -19.93 14.55
CA GLU A 495 -6.25 -20.66 13.80
C GLU A 495 -6.53 -20.56 12.30
N TRP A 496 -5.53 -20.11 11.54
CA TRP A 496 -5.51 -20.11 10.08
C TRP A 496 -4.57 -21.21 9.59
N SER A 497 -4.89 -21.85 8.47
CA SER A 497 -4.02 -22.86 7.86
C SER A 497 -4.14 -22.91 6.34
N ALA A 498 -3.03 -23.16 5.66
CA ALA A 498 -2.98 -23.34 4.22
C ALA A 498 -2.39 -24.70 3.84
N THR A 499 -3.04 -25.36 2.88
CA THR A 499 -2.54 -26.55 2.18
C THR A 499 -1.91 -26.11 0.87
N TYR A 500 -0.75 -26.68 0.54
CA TYR A 500 -0.02 -26.41 -0.70
C TYR A 500 0.16 -27.70 -1.50
N ASP A 501 0.16 -27.60 -2.83
CA ASP A 501 0.51 -28.72 -3.71
C ASP A 501 2.00 -28.67 -4.05
N THR A 502 2.75 -29.56 -3.40
CA THR A 502 4.21 -29.73 -3.54
C THR A 502 4.60 -30.87 -4.49
N SER A 503 3.70 -31.33 -5.36
CA SER A 503 3.98 -32.45 -6.28
C SER A 503 4.89 -32.09 -7.47
N ALA A 504 4.94 -30.81 -7.83
CA ALA A 504 5.83 -30.21 -8.81
C ALA A 504 5.91 -28.70 -8.55
N LEU A 505 6.99 -28.06 -9.00
CA LEU A 505 7.10 -26.61 -9.00
C LEU A 505 6.34 -25.99 -10.21
N PRO A 506 6.03 -24.68 -10.17
CA PRO A 506 5.96 -23.87 -8.96
C PRO A 506 4.88 -24.40 -7.98
N ILE A 507 5.00 -24.05 -6.70
CA ILE A 507 4.11 -24.54 -5.63
C ILE A 507 2.95 -23.57 -5.42
N PHE A 508 1.74 -24.11 -5.28
CA PHE A 508 0.51 -23.31 -5.18
C PHE A 508 -0.32 -23.70 -3.95
N MET A 509 -0.95 -22.71 -3.32
CA MET A 509 -1.91 -22.94 -2.22
C MET A 509 -3.20 -23.52 -2.80
N THR A 510 -3.58 -24.74 -2.42
CA THR A 510 -4.80 -25.40 -2.91
C THR A 510 -5.98 -25.27 -1.96
N GLU A 511 -5.74 -24.96 -0.69
CA GLU A 511 -6.79 -24.84 0.33
C GLU A 511 -6.38 -23.87 1.44
N GLU A 512 -7.32 -23.08 1.94
CA GLU A 512 -7.16 -22.13 3.05
C GLU A 512 -8.29 -22.32 4.06
N LYS A 513 -8.00 -22.43 5.35
CA LYS A 513 -8.99 -22.66 6.41
C LYS A 513 -8.84 -21.69 7.57
N LEU A 514 -9.95 -21.36 8.22
CA LEU A 514 -10.02 -20.54 9.43
C LEU A 514 -10.89 -21.23 10.48
N TYR A 515 -10.34 -21.34 11.69
CA TYR A 515 -10.95 -21.98 12.85
C TYR A 515 -11.15 -20.99 14.00
N ASP A 516 -12.27 -21.14 14.70
CA ASP A 516 -12.66 -20.42 15.91
C ASP A 516 -12.70 -21.39 17.09
N HIS A 517 -11.76 -21.28 18.03
CA HIS A 517 -11.59 -22.21 19.14
C HIS A 517 -11.57 -23.70 18.70
N GLY A 518 -10.97 -23.98 17.54
CA GLY A 518 -10.92 -25.32 16.90
C GLY A 518 -12.14 -25.70 16.05
N THR A 519 -13.18 -24.87 15.99
CA THR A 519 -14.34 -25.06 15.10
C THR A 519 -14.07 -24.43 13.73
N LEU A 520 -14.17 -25.19 12.63
CA LEU A 520 -14.02 -24.64 11.28
C LEU A 520 -15.15 -23.62 11.00
N ILE A 521 -14.79 -22.39 10.61
CA ILE A 521 -15.73 -21.30 10.31
C ILE A 521 -15.60 -20.69 8.91
N SER A 522 -14.47 -20.89 8.23
CA SER A 522 -14.29 -20.57 6.80
C SER A 522 -13.32 -21.56 6.19
N ASP A 523 -13.54 -21.90 4.92
CA ASP A 523 -12.75 -22.87 4.16
C ASP A 523 -12.84 -22.49 2.66
N SER A 524 -11.69 -22.26 2.01
CA SER A 524 -11.54 -21.82 0.63
C SER A 524 -10.70 -22.85 -0.14
N GLN A 525 -11.10 -23.20 -1.36
CA GLN A 525 -10.37 -24.14 -2.23
C GLN A 525 -10.02 -23.48 -3.57
N TYR A 526 -8.80 -23.75 -4.05
CA TYR A 526 -8.19 -23.15 -5.22
C TYR A 526 -7.72 -24.23 -6.20
N SER A 527 -8.36 -24.31 -7.36
CA SER A 527 -7.84 -25.12 -8.48
C SER A 527 -6.90 -24.30 -9.35
N HIS A 528 -5.94 -24.97 -9.97
CA HIS A 528 -4.93 -24.36 -10.83
C HIS A 528 -4.82 -25.12 -12.15
N ASP A 529 -4.69 -24.41 -13.26
CA ASP A 529 -4.41 -24.97 -14.59
C ASP A 529 -5.42 -26.04 -15.09
N ASP A 530 -6.66 -26.07 -14.59
CA ASP A 530 -7.72 -27.01 -15.03
C ASP A 530 -8.07 -26.94 -16.54
N TYR A 531 -7.75 -25.81 -17.18
CA TYR A 531 -8.17 -25.48 -18.53
C TYR A 531 -6.98 -25.28 -19.46
N SER A 532 -7.14 -25.68 -20.73
CA SER A 532 -6.22 -25.33 -21.79
C SER A 532 -6.13 -23.81 -21.96
N VAL A 533 -4.92 -23.26 -21.88
CA VAL A 533 -4.67 -21.85 -22.16
C VAL A 533 -5.01 -21.49 -23.62
N ALA A 534 -5.45 -20.25 -23.84
CA ALA A 534 -5.56 -19.66 -25.17
C ALA A 534 -4.17 -19.20 -25.65
N ALA A 535 -3.89 -19.28 -26.94
CA ALA A 535 -2.66 -18.70 -27.48
C ALA A 535 -2.77 -17.17 -27.51
N SER A 536 -1.84 -16.46 -26.87
CA SER A 536 -1.69 -15.00 -26.93
C SER A 536 -1.44 -14.50 -28.36
N GLY A 537 -0.75 -15.33 -29.17
CA GLY A 537 -0.25 -14.93 -30.49
C GLY A 537 0.89 -13.91 -30.43
N SER A 538 1.47 -13.68 -29.24
CA SER A 538 2.57 -12.75 -29.03
C SER A 538 3.82 -13.13 -29.83
N SER A 539 4.51 -12.12 -30.35
CA SER A 539 5.80 -12.26 -31.05
C SER A 539 6.99 -12.16 -30.10
N SER A 540 6.80 -11.51 -28.95
CA SER A 540 7.74 -11.38 -27.83
C SER A 540 7.74 -12.61 -26.91
N ALA A 541 7.58 -13.80 -27.52
CA ALA A 541 7.78 -15.09 -26.87
C ALA A 541 9.28 -15.36 -26.61
N SER A 542 9.95 -14.42 -25.94
CA SER A 542 11.26 -14.60 -25.29
C SER A 542 11.11 -15.27 -23.90
N LEU A 543 10.01 -15.99 -23.69
CA LEU A 543 10.02 -17.19 -22.85
C LEU A 543 10.85 -18.23 -23.62
N THR A 544 12.12 -18.34 -23.26
CA THR A 544 13.01 -19.37 -23.78
C THR A 544 12.49 -20.75 -23.43
N THR A 545 12.30 -21.60 -24.44
CA THR A 545 11.79 -22.98 -24.37
C THR A 545 10.28 -23.13 -24.13
N SER A 546 9.80 -24.36 -24.00
CA SER A 546 8.38 -24.72 -24.15
C SER A 546 7.52 -24.29 -22.95
N VAL A 547 6.31 -23.76 -23.22
CA VAL A 547 5.30 -23.41 -22.20
C VAL A 547 5.20 -24.52 -21.13
N PRO A 548 5.55 -24.23 -19.86
CA PRO A 548 5.53 -25.22 -18.79
C PRO A 548 4.16 -25.86 -18.58
N ALA A 549 4.15 -27.13 -18.16
CA ALA A 549 2.92 -27.89 -17.92
C ALA A 549 2.08 -27.29 -16.78
N ARG A 550 2.74 -26.72 -15.76
CA ARG A 550 2.19 -25.91 -14.67
C ARG A 550 2.53 -24.43 -14.86
N ARG A 551 1.58 -23.54 -14.53
CA ARG A 551 1.78 -22.08 -14.57
C ARG A 551 1.37 -21.39 -13.28
N GLY A 552 0.48 -21.99 -12.48
CA GLY A 552 -0.06 -21.37 -11.26
C GLY A 552 -1.27 -20.49 -11.49
N ASN A 553 -1.87 -20.61 -12.66
CA ASN A 553 -3.06 -19.87 -13.05
C ASN A 553 -4.27 -20.40 -12.27
N VAL A 554 -4.81 -19.60 -11.35
CA VAL A 554 -5.95 -19.95 -10.46
C VAL A 554 -7.24 -20.09 -11.29
N THR A 555 -7.52 -21.29 -11.77
CA THR A 555 -8.66 -21.57 -12.67
C THR A 555 -10.01 -21.58 -11.96
N GLN A 556 -10.05 -21.82 -10.65
CA GLN A 556 -11.29 -21.82 -9.88
C GLN A 556 -11.09 -21.50 -8.40
N ILE A 557 -11.97 -20.66 -7.84
CA ILE A 557 -12.08 -20.42 -6.40
C ILE A 557 -13.45 -20.92 -5.92
N LYS A 558 -13.44 -21.77 -4.89
CA LYS A 558 -14.61 -22.24 -4.16
C LYS A 558 -14.52 -21.80 -2.69
N LYS A 559 -15.67 -21.55 -2.06
CA LYS A 559 -15.78 -21.40 -0.60
C LYS A 559 -16.83 -22.34 -0.04
N TRP A 560 -16.57 -22.87 1.16
CA TRP A 560 -17.46 -23.79 1.84
C TRP A 560 -18.72 -23.10 2.36
N SER A 561 -19.88 -23.66 2.04
CA SER A 561 -21.20 -23.13 2.43
C SER A 561 -21.90 -23.96 3.51
N GLY A 562 -21.27 -25.07 3.95
CA GLY A 562 -21.70 -25.87 5.09
C GLY A 562 -21.84 -27.37 4.77
N GLY A 563 -21.58 -28.22 5.77
CA GLY A 563 -21.63 -29.67 5.57
C GLY A 563 -20.65 -30.11 4.48
N SER A 564 -21.17 -30.65 3.37
CA SER A 564 -20.38 -31.00 2.19
C SER A 564 -20.63 -30.09 0.97
N THR A 565 -21.28 -28.94 1.13
CA THR A 565 -21.56 -28.01 0.02
C THR A 565 -20.52 -26.92 -0.10
N TRP A 566 -20.21 -26.58 -1.35
CA TRP A 566 -19.26 -25.56 -1.74
C TRP A 566 -19.93 -24.64 -2.77
N ALA A 567 -19.77 -23.34 -2.62
CA ALA A 567 -20.13 -22.37 -3.63
C ALA A 567 -18.88 -22.04 -4.46
N THR A 568 -18.94 -22.23 -5.77
CA THR A 568 -17.98 -21.58 -6.67
C THR A 568 -18.16 -20.07 -6.54
N GLN A 569 -17.07 -19.34 -6.34
CA GLN A 569 -17.05 -17.89 -6.25
C GLN A 569 -16.55 -17.26 -7.55
N GLN A 570 -15.62 -17.95 -8.22
CA GLN A 570 -15.01 -17.49 -9.45
C GLN A 570 -14.48 -18.66 -10.26
N ILE A 571 -14.55 -18.55 -11.59
CA ILE A 571 -13.82 -19.38 -12.54
C ILE A 571 -13.02 -18.45 -13.44
N GLN A 572 -11.80 -18.82 -13.82
CA GLN A 572 -10.96 -18.07 -14.75
C GLN A 572 -10.33 -19.00 -15.80
N LYS A 573 -10.18 -18.50 -17.02
CA LYS A 573 -9.26 -19.02 -18.03
C LYS A 573 -8.15 -18.00 -18.28
N TYR A 574 -7.08 -18.48 -18.91
CA TYR A 574 -5.87 -17.71 -19.13
C TYR A 574 -5.35 -17.89 -20.55
N TYR A 575 -4.52 -16.93 -20.97
CA TYR A 575 -3.62 -17.05 -22.11
C TYR A 575 -2.32 -17.78 -21.71
N ASP A 576 -1.52 -18.18 -22.69
CA ASP A 576 -0.24 -18.88 -22.50
C ASP A 576 0.86 -18.02 -21.85
N ASP A 577 0.70 -16.70 -21.86
CA ASP A 577 1.52 -15.71 -21.15
C ASP A 577 1.16 -15.50 -19.66
N GLY A 578 0.05 -16.09 -19.18
CA GLY A 578 -0.46 -15.94 -17.82
C GLY A 578 -1.49 -14.82 -17.61
N LEU A 579 -1.93 -14.11 -18.65
CA LEU A 579 -3.00 -13.11 -18.58
C LEU A 579 -4.38 -13.78 -18.55
N VAL A 580 -5.35 -13.18 -17.85
CA VAL A 580 -6.73 -13.72 -17.75
C VAL A 580 -7.46 -13.50 -19.06
N SER A 581 -8.06 -14.54 -19.67
CA SER A 581 -8.80 -14.42 -20.94
C SER A 581 -10.31 -14.34 -20.76
N GLU A 582 -10.87 -15.18 -19.89
CA GLU A 582 -12.29 -15.26 -19.60
C GLU A 582 -12.46 -15.42 -18.08
N SER A 583 -13.53 -14.85 -17.51
CA SER A 583 -13.93 -15.11 -16.12
C SER A 583 -15.44 -15.26 -15.96
N TRP A 584 -15.83 -16.03 -14.95
CA TRP A 584 -17.21 -16.16 -14.50
C TRP A 584 -17.28 -15.89 -13.01
N ASP A 585 -18.29 -15.13 -12.59
CA ASP A 585 -18.64 -15.00 -11.18
C ASP A 585 -19.39 -16.25 -10.66
N GLY A 586 -19.71 -16.30 -9.36
CA GLY A 586 -20.43 -17.41 -8.74
C GLY A 586 -21.83 -17.64 -9.32
N ASN A 587 -22.47 -16.59 -9.83
CA ASN A 587 -23.73 -16.67 -10.58
C ASN A 587 -23.56 -17.07 -12.06
N SER A 588 -22.33 -17.38 -12.50
CA SER A 588 -21.95 -17.74 -13.87
C SER A 588 -22.08 -16.62 -14.92
N ASN A 589 -22.07 -15.35 -14.50
CA ASN A 589 -22.03 -14.22 -15.42
C ASN A 589 -20.63 -14.07 -16.04
N HIS A 590 -20.56 -14.03 -17.37
CA HIS A 590 -19.31 -14.15 -18.13
C HIS A 590 -18.71 -12.78 -18.53
N THR A 591 -17.42 -12.60 -18.25
CA THR A 591 -16.60 -11.44 -18.67
C THR A 591 -15.43 -11.92 -19.52
N VAL A 592 -15.11 -11.24 -20.62
CA VAL A 592 -13.96 -11.53 -21.50
C VAL A 592 -12.98 -10.36 -21.47
N PHE A 593 -11.69 -10.67 -21.52
CA PHE A 593 -10.59 -9.71 -21.52
C PHE A 593 -9.77 -9.89 -22.79
N ALA A 594 -9.33 -8.78 -23.41
CA ALA A 594 -8.45 -8.82 -24.58
C ALA A 594 -7.27 -7.84 -24.39
N TYR A 595 -6.16 -8.17 -25.05
CA TYR A 595 -4.85 -7.51 -24.89
C TYR A 595 -4.25 -7.15 -26.26
N ASP A 596 -5.08 -6.74 -27.20
CA ASP A 596 -4.80 -6.70 -28.64
C ASP A 596 -3.62 -5.78 -29.07
N ASP A 597 -3.17 -4.89 -28.17
CA ASP A 597 -2.08 -3.95 -28.39
C ASP A 597 -0.76 -4.38 -27.71
N CYS A 598 0.34 -3.81 -28.21
CA CYS A 598 1.66 -3.84 -27.59
C CYS A 598 2.27 -5.24 -27.41
N ASP A 599 1.86 -6.20 -28.24
CA ASP A 599 2.25 -7.61 -28.22
C ASP A 599 1.67 -8.39 -27.01
N HIS A 600 0.34 -8.53 -27.01
CA HIS A 600 -0.47 -9.29 -26.05
C HIS A 600 -0.16 -8.99 -24.58
N SER A 601 -0.28 -7.71 -24.23
CA SER A 601 0.64 -7.12 -23.26
C SER A 601 0.01 -6.19 -22.22
N PHE A 602 -0.90 -5.31 -22.64
CA PHE A 602 -1.71 -4.49 -21.75
C PHE A 602 -3.18 -4.74 -22.05
N LEU A 603 -4.04 -4.64 -21.04
CA LEU A 603 -5.47 -4.85 -21.20
C LEU A 603 -6.05 -3.77 -22.14
N THR A 604 -6.50 -4.16 -23.33
CA THR A 604 -7.12 -3.25 -24.30
C THR A 604 -8.64 -3.22 -24.18
N LYS A 605 -9.26 -4.31 -23.70
CA LYS A 605 -10.71 -4.44 -23.67
C LYS A 605 -11.21 -5.33 -22.54
N ILE A 606 -12.35 -4.94 -21.97
CA ILE A 606 -13.19 -5.79 -21.13
C ILE A 606 -14.59 -5.85 -21.77
N ASP A 607 -15.03 -7.01 -22.22
CA ASP A 607 -16.44 -7.30 -22.53
C ASP A 607 -17.12 -7.83 -21.28
N LYS A 608 -18.03 -7.04 -20.71
CA LYS A 608 -18.80 -7.35 -19.51
C LYS A 608 -20.13 -8.04 -19.90
N PRO A 609 -20.80 -8.73 -18.96
CA PRO A 609 -22.16 -9.20 -19.15
C PRO A 609 -23.11 -8.13 -19.70
N LEU A 610 -24.21 -8.57 -20.32
CA LEU A 610 -25.19 -7.73 -21.03
C LEU A 610 -24.66 -7.04 -22.31
N GLY A 611 -23.42 -7.31 -22.75
CA GLY A 611 -22.86 -6.76 -23.99
C GLY A 611 -22.29 -5.35 -23.84
N ILE A 612 -21.96 -4.95 -22.61
CA ILE A 612 -21.34 -3.67 -22.28
C ILE A 612 -19.83 -3.84 -22.29
N SER A 613 -19.08 -2.90 -22.88
CA SER A 613 -17.61 -3.00 -22.94
C SER A 613 -16.91 -1.70 -22.55
N THR A 614 -15.69 -1.83 -22.02
CA THR A 614 -14.74 -0.72 -21.79
C THR A 614 -13.46 -1.02 -22.56
N HIS A 615 -12.85 0.01 -23.14
CA HIS A 615 -11.65 -0.11 -23.97
C HIS A 615 -10.53 0.79 -23.43
N GLN A 616 -9.28 0.43 -23.70
CA GLN A 616 -8.08 1.15 -23.32
C GLN A 616 -7.05 1.03 -24.44
N THR A 617 -6.29 2.09 -24.71
CA THR A 617 -5.18 2.08 -25.67
C THR A 617 -3.89 2.50 -24.97
N TRP A 618 -2.74 1.97 -25.39
CA TRP A 618 -1.49 2.10 -24.64
C TRP A 618 -0.33 2.59 -25.50
N GLU A 619 0.49 3.49 -24.97
CA GLU A 619 1.79 3.82 -25.54
C GLU A 619 2.75 2.67 -25.24
N CYS A 620 2.91 1.76 -26.20
CA CYS A 620 3.56 0.46 -26.00
C CYS A 620 4.99 0.56 -25.44
N ASN A 621 5.76 1.55 -25.92
CA ASN A 621 7.12 1.78 -25.46
C ASN A 621 7.17 2.23 -24.00
N THR A 622 6.20 3.03 -23.55
CA THR A 622 6.23 3.70 -22.24
C THR A 622 5.33 3.04 -21.21
N ALA A 623 4.58 1.99 -21.56
CA ALA A 623 3.60 1.33 -20.69
C ALA A 623 2.58 2.31 -20.08
N GLN A 624 2.15 3.31 -20.86
CA GLN A 624 1.22 4.36 -20.41
C GLN A 624 -0.15 4.22 -21.06
N LEU A 625 -1.20 4.44 -20.28
CA LEU A 625 -2.58 4.48 -20.76
C LEU A 625 -2.79 5.73 -21.62
N ALA A 626 -2.77 5.59 -22.94
CA ALA A 626 -2.93 6.71 -23.89
C ALA A 626 -4.39 7.19 -23.96
N SER A 627 -5.35 6.28 -23.87
CA SER A 627 -6.78 6.62 -23.77
C SER A 627 -7.60 5.51 -23.10
N GLN A 628 -8.77 5.88 -22.58
CA GLN A 628 -9.78 4.97 -22.06
C GLN A 628 -11.16 5.34 -22.62
N THR A 629 -11.89 4.35 -23.12
CA THR A 629 -13.29 4.45 -23.54
C THR A 629 -14.19 3.82 -22.49
N ALA A 630 -15.08 4.61 -21.90
CA ALA A 630 -16.06 4.16 -20.91
C ALA A 630 -17.23 3.38 -21.54
N GLU A 631 -18.07 2.76 -20.70
CA GLU A 631 -19.22 1.94 -21.11
C GLU A 631 -20.21 2.65 -22.05
N ASN A 632 -20.30 3.97 -21.96
CA ASN A 632 -21.16 4.81 -22.79
C ASN A 632 -20.50 5.27 -24.10
N GLY A 633 -19.30 4.77 -24.43
CA GLY A 633 -18.59 5.04 -25.68
C GLY A 633 -17.82 6.35 -25.72
N TYR A 634 -17.77 7.12 -24.64
CA TYR A 634 -16.96 8.34 -24.56
C TYR A 634 -15.52 8.06 -24.12
N VAL A 635 -14.60 8.80 -24.73
CA VAL A 635 -13.15 8.62 -24.59
C VAL A 635 -12.56 9.71 -23.69
N THR A 636 -11.65 9.34 -22.80
CA THR A 636 -10.68 10.22 -22.16
C THR A 636 -9.29 9.89 -22.69
N GLN A 637 -8.51 10.90 -23.07
CA GLN A 637 -7.14 10.80 -23.56
C GLN A 637 -6.16 11.35 -22.52
N TYR A 638 -4.93 10.81 -22.47
CA TYR A 638 -3.91 11.19 -21.51
C TYR A 638 -2.59 11.52 -22.22
N THR A 639 -1.95 12.63 -21.85
CA THR A 639 -0.71 13.12 -22.47
C THR A 639 0.42 13.18 -21.43
N TYR A 640 1.56 12.56 -21.71
CA TYR A 640 2.68 12.39 -20.78
C TYR A 640 3.93 13.20 -21.22
N ALA A 641 3.77 14.52 -21.39
CA ALA A 641 4.78 15.41 -21.98
C ALA A 641 5.83 15.95 -20.98
N ASP A 642 5.83 15.51 -19.72
CA ASP A 642 6.87 15.83 -18.74
C ASP A 642 8.21 15.24 -19.21
N PRO A 643 9.21 16.06 -19.61
CA PRO A 643 10.42 15.60 -20.28
C PRO A 643 11.35 14.80 -19.36
N TYR A 644 11.10 14.82 -18.05
CA TYR A 644 12.00 14.28 -17.05
C TYR A 644 11.57 12.93 -16.48
N PHE A 645 10.27 12.69 -16.29
CA PHE A 645 9.77 11.43 -15.73
C PHE A 645 8.55 10.88 -16.47
N SER A 646 8.14 11.49 -17.59
CA SER A 646 6.92 11.15 -18.31
C SER A 646 5.67 11.12 -17.42
N ARG A 647 5.58 12.00 -16.42
CA ARG A 647 4.34 12.18 -15.63
C ARG A 647 3.19 12.66 -16.53
N GLU A 648 1.96 12.37 -16.14
CA GLU A 648 0.77 12.84 -16.85
C GLU A 648 0.73 14.37 -16.79
N THR A 649 0.74 15.03 -17.95
CA THR A 649 0.66 16.50 -18.08
C THR A 649 -0.74 16.98 -18.45
N GLN A 650 -1.59 16.10 -18.98
CA GLN A 650 -2.97 16.42 -19.36
C GLN A 650 -3.85 15.17 -19.38
N SER A 651 -5.09 15.32 -18.91
CA SER A 651 -6.22 14.45 -19.27
C SER A 651 -7.29 15.26 -19.98
N TYR A 652 -7.85 14.70 -21.07
CA TYR A 652 -8.76 15.41 -21.97
C TYR A 652 -9.92 14.52 -22.43
N SER A 653 -11.15 15.04 -22.35
CA SER A 653 -12.36 14.44 -22.92
C SER A 653 -12.75 15.16 -24.22
N PRO A 654 -12.61 14.53 -25.40
CA PRO A 654 -13.05 15.13 -26.66
C PRO A 654 -14.58 15.27 -26.79
N ALA A 655 -15.34 14.63 -25.89
CA ALA A 655 -16.80 14.55 -25.96
C ALA A 655 -17.53 15.80 -25.46
N ASP A 656 -16.93 16.50 -24.48
CA ASP A 656 -17.43 17.76 -23.90
C ASP A 656 -16.35 18.84 -23.79
N GLY A 657 -15.08 18.51 -24.02
CA GLY A 657 -13.94 19.41 -23.90
C GLY A 657 -13.35 19.49 -22.48
N ALA A 658 -13.83 18.69 -21.52
CA ALA A 658 -13.29 18.70 -20.17
C ALA A 658 -11.78 18.40 -20.19
N THR A 659 -10.99 19.28 -19.55
CA THR A 659 -9.53 19.25 -19.60
C THR A 659 -8.97 19.43 -18.19
N THR A 660 -8.07 18.54 -17.76
CA THR A 660 -7.17 18.75 -16.63
C THR A 660 -5.75 18.90 -17.17
N LEU A 661 -4.99 19.84 -16.63
CA LEU A 661 -3.57 20.04 -16.87
C LEU A 661 -2.80 19.85 -15.57
N PHE A 662 -1.60 19.30 -15.66
CA PHE A 662 -0.68 19.11 -14.55
C PHE A 662 0.68 19.73 -14.89
N THR A 663 1.18 20.61 -14.02
CA THR A 663 2.50 21.22 -14.16
C THR A 663 3.36 20.82 -12.98
N TYR A 664 4.57 20.33 -13.27
CA TYR A 664 5.55 19.89 -12.28
C TYR A 664 6.76 20.82 -12.30
N ASP A 665 7.06 21.45 -11.16
CA ASP A 665 8.34 22.13 -10.93
C ASP A 665 9.06 21.42 -9.78
N ASP A 666 9.96 20.51 -10.15
CA ASP A 666 10.79 19.75 -9.20
C ASP A 666 11.78 20.66 -8.46
N GLY A 667 12.11 21.84 -9.00
CA GLY A 667 12.96 22.86 -8.38
C GLY A 667 12.24 23.57 -7.24
N ALA A 668 11.04 24.08 -7.50
CA ALA A 668 10.15 24.66 -6.49
C ALA A 668 9.49 23.60 -5.57
N ARG A 669 9.56 22.32 -5.94
CA ARG A 669 8.87 21.17 -5.31
C ARG A 669 7.35 21.33 -5.33
N THR A 670 6.81 21.79 -6.46
CA THR A 670 5.39 22.06 -6.63
C THR A 670 4.74 21.21 -7.71
N VAL A 671 3.52 20.74 -7.42
CA VAL A 671 2.60 20.19 -8.43
C VAL A 671 1.39 21.11 -8.50
N GLU A 672 1.19 21.73 -9.65
CA GLU A 672 0.02 22.55 -9.99
C GLU A 672 -0.95 21.74 -10.85
N ILE A 673 -2.25 21.84 -10.54
CA ILE A 673 -3.32 21.15 -11.24
C ILE A 673 -4.37 22.19 -11.64
N ASN A 674 -4.52 22.42 -12.95
CA ASN A 674 -5.53 23.32 -13.49
C ASN A 674 -6.66 22.49 -14.12
N ARG A 675 -7.93 22.76 -13.77
CA ARG A 675 -9.10 22.05 -14.33
C ARG A 675 -10.00 23.03 -15.07
N LEU A 676 -10.23 22.80 -16.37
CA LEU A 676 -11.11 23.65 -17.18
C LEU A 676 -12.54 23.54 -16.65
N ARG A 677 -13.16 24.70 -16.45
CA ARG A 677 -14.51 24.83 -15.89
C ARG A 677 -15.45 25.46 -16.91
N ASP A 678 -15.08 26.64 -17.43
CA ASP A 678 -15.90 27.39 -18.39
C ASP A 678 -15.22 27.46 -19.76
N PRO A 679 -15.68 26.68 -20.76
CA PRO A 679 -15.13 26.71 -22.12
C PRO A 679 -15.52 28.00 -22.87
N ALA A 680 -16.52 28.77 -22.40
CA ALA A 680 -16.89 30.05 -23.02
C ALA A 680 -15.82 31.15 -22.79
N SER A 681 -14.81 30.90 -21.95
CA SER A 681 -13.62 31.75 -21.88
C SER A 681 -12.79 31.74 -23.17
N GLY A 682 -12.92 30.70 -24.00
CA GLY A 682 -12.21 30.55 -25.28
C GLY A 682 -10.70 30.32 -25.15
N THR A 683 -10.19 30.10 -23.93
CA THR A 683 -8.75 29.98 -23.62
C THR A 683 -8.36 28.57 -23.23
N THR A 684 -7.52 27.92 -24.03
CA THR A 684 -6.88 26.62 -23.71
C THR A 684 -5.80 26.72 -22.62
N THR A 685 -5.44 27.94 -22.20
CA THR A 685 -4.49 28.22 -21.12
C THR A 685 -5.21 28.46 -19.79
N PRO A 686 -4.64 28.04 -18.63
CA PRO A 686 -5.15 28.37 -17.30
C PRO A 686 -5.46 29.86 -17.09
N GLY A 687 -6.51 30.14 -16.31
CA GLY A 687 -7.03 31.49 -16.10
C GLY A 687 -8.41 31.49 -15.46
N ALA A 688 -9.19 32.58 -15.61
CA ALA A 688 -10.49 32.74 -14.93
C ALA A 688 -11.55 31.66 -15.27
N GLY A 689 -11.43 31.01 -16.43
CA GLY A 689 -12.25 29.87 -16.84
C GLY A 689 -11.85 28.52 -16.22
N TRP A 690 -10.83 28.49 -15.35
CA TRP A 690 -10.26 27.28 -14.77
C TRP A 690 -10.36 27.29 -13.23
N LEU A 691 -10.37 26.10 -12.64
CA LEU A 691 -9.95 25.90 -11.25
C LEU A 691 -8.44 25.69 -11.20
N ASP A 692 -7.81 26.10 -10.11
CA ASP A 692 -6.35 26.15 -9.98
C ASP A 692 -5.95 25.77 -8.54
N GLU A 693 -5.08 24.76 -8.42
CA GLU A 693 -4.69 24.07 -7.19
C GLU A 693 -3.18 23.79 -7.21
N ILE A 694 -2.45 24.25 -6.19
CA ILE A 694 -0.99 23.98 -6.05
C ILE A 694 -0.73 23.22 -4.76
N SER A 695 0.04 22.14 -4.84
CA SER A 695 0.65 21.47 -3.69
C SER A 695 2.15 21.75 -3.66
N VAL A 696 2.74 21.81 -2.46
CA VAL A 696 4.18 22.02 -2.25
C VAL A 696 4.70 20.98 -1.27
N SER A 697 5.72 20.24 -1.66
CA SER A 697 6.39 19.29 -0.78
C SER A 697 7.47 19.95 0.09
N ASP A 698 7.81 19.31 1.21
CA ASP A 698 9.03 19.59 1.96
C ASP A 698 10.24 18.91 1.31
N ASP A 699 11.40 19.01 1.97
CA ASP A 699 12.68 18.49 1.47
C ASP A 699 12.75 16.96 1.51
N LEU A 700 11.78 16.29 2.15
CA LEU A 700 11.58 14.83 2.16
C LEU A 700 10.40 14.38 1.28
N GLY A 701 9.86 15.27 0.44
CA GLY A 701 8.78 14.96 -0.51
C GLY A 701 7.36 15.00 0.06
N ARG A 702 7.18 15.22 1.37
CA ARG A 702 5.86 15.21 2.04
C ARG A 702 5.11 16.52 1.77
N VAL A 703 3.81 16.46 1.47
CA VAL A 703 3.00 17.67 1.16
C VAL A 703 2.88 18.57 2.40
N SER A 704 3.66 19.65 2.43
CA SER A 704 3.75 20.59 3.55
C SER A 704 2.96 21.89 3.31
N ARG A 705 2.35 22.04 2.13
CA ARG A 705 1.41 23.11 1.80
C ARG A 705 0.46 22.69 0.67
N SER A 706 -0.81 23.08 0.80
CA SER A 706 -1.83 22.93 -0.22
C SER A 706 -2.55 24.26 -0.45
N MET A 707 -2.80 24.60 -1.71
CA MET A 707 -3.32 25.90 -2.14
C MET A 707 -4.42 25.73 -3.19
N ARG A 708 -5.40 26.63 -3.21
CA ARG A 708 -6.40 26.78 -4.28
C ARG A 708 -6.64 28.26 -4.57
N ALA A 709 -6.63 28.66 -5.84
CA ALA A 709 -6.91 30.03 -6.23
C ALA A 709 -8.36 30.43 -5.86
N VAL A 710 -8.56 31.67 -5.41
CA VAL A 710 -9.91 32.21 -5.05
C VAL A 710 -10.23 33.56 -5.69
N GLY A 711 -9.37 34.05 -6.58
CA GLY A 711 -9.52 35.34 -7.24
C GLY A 711 -8.18 35.97 -7.56
N SER A 712 -8.19 37.27 -7.89
CA SER A 712 -7.02 38.06 -8.32
C SER A 712 -5.84 37.99 -7.33
N GLY A 713 -4.86 37.12 -7.61
CA GLY A 713 -3.64 36.96 -6.82
C GLY A 713 -3.83 36.36 -5.42
N GLN A 714 -5.03 35.87 -5.09
CA GLN A 714 -5.37 35.40 -3.74
C GLN A 714 -5.64 33.90 -3.72
N TRP A 715 -5.06 33.22 -2.73
CA TRP A 715 -5.09 31.77 -2.58
C TRP A 715 -5.67 31.39 -1.22
N ARG A 716 -6.54 30.38 -1.18
CA ARG A 716 -6.84 29.60 0.02
C ARG A 716 -5.67 28.67 0.27
N THR A 717 -5.01 28.78 1.41
CA THR A 717 -3.82 27.99 1.78
C THR A 717 -4.04 27.22 3.07
N VAL A 718 -3.52 26.00 3.12
CA VAL A 718 -3.30 25.20 4.33
C VAL A 718 -1.83 24.78 4.33
N ASP A 719 -1.14 25.02 5.43
CA ASP A 719 0.22 24.53 5.67
C ASP A 719 0.18 23.35 6.66
N THR A 720 1.04 22.37 6.42
CA THR A 720 1.22 21.15 7.23
C THR A 720 2.68 21.05 7.62
N THR A 721 2.96 20.87 8.91
CA THR A 721 4.30 20.57 9.41
C THR A 721 4.36 19.16 9.96
N TYR A 722 5.55 18.58 9.88
CA TYR A 722 5.87 17.26 10.39
C TYR A 722 6.83 17.39 11.59
N ASP A 723 6.94 16.34 12.40
CA ASP A 723 8.01 16.18 13.38
C ASP A 723 9.22 15.41 12.81
N ALA A 724 10.20 15.13 13.68
CA ALA A 724 11.43 14.42 13.40
C ALA A 724 11.24 12.95 12.97
N ALA A 725 10.14 12.31 13.38
CA ALA A 725 9.77 10.95 12.98
C ALA A 725 8.84 10.95 11.75
N GLY A 726 8.35 12.12 11.32
CA GLY A 726 7.46 12.31 10.18
C GLY A 726 5.98 12.25 10.49
N ASN A 727 5.58 12.29 11.77
CA ASN A 727 4.19 12.48 12.15
C ASN A 727 3.75 13.93 11.89
N ILE A 728 2.45 14.19 11.67
CA ILE A 728 1.93 15.54 11.44
C ILE A 728 1.90 16.32 12.76
N SER A 729 2.85 17.24 12.97
CA SER A 729 3.01 18.01 14.22
C SER A 729 2.03 19.18 14.34
N PHE A 730 1.67 19.81 13.21
CA PHE A 730 0.67 20.89 13.15
C PHE A 730 0.09 21.05 11.74
N VAL A 731 -1.18 21.44 11.68
CA VAL A 731 -1.90 21.82 10.45
C VAL A 731 -2.60 23.15 10.70
N THR A 732 -2.36 24.14 9.84
CA THR A 732 -3.07 25.44 9.94
C THR A 732 -4.55 25.28 9.65
N ASN A 733 -5.39 26.11 10.28
CA ASN A 733 -6.68 26.45 9.68
C ASN A 733 -6.47 27.05 8.28
N PRO A 734 -7.37 26.79 7.31
CA PRO A 734 -7.34 27.46 6.02
C PRO A 734 -7.27 28.99 6.19
N TYR A 735 -6.36 29.63 5.46
CA TYR A 735 -6.16 31.08 5.49
C TYR A 735 -5.97 31.65 4.07
N TYR A 736 -6.02 32.98 3.91
CA TYR A 736 -5.74 33.61 2.61
C TYR A 736 -4.26 34.04 2.52
N SER A 737 -3.62 33.69 1.40
CA SER A 737 -2.23 34.02 1.07
C SER A 737 -2.11 34.66 -0.33
N SER A 738 -0.94 35.22 -0.63
CA SER A 738 -0.63 35.90 -1.90
C SER A 738 0.10 35.00 -2.92
N GLY A 739 0.00 33.67 -2.77
CA GLY A 739 0.74 32.71 -3.59
C GLY A 739 1.96 32.11 -2.90
N LEU A 740 2.79 31.39 -3.66
CA LEU A 740 3.95 30.63 -3.16
C LEU A 740 4.97 31.48 -2.38
N SER A 741 5.06 32.78 -2.67
CA SER A 741 5.93 33.75 -1.99
C SER A 741 5.50 34.09 -0.55
N SER A 742 4.28 33.72 -0.12
CA SER A 742 3.85 33.86 1.27
C SER A 742 4.61 32.87 2.17
N PRO A 743 5.21 33.30 3.31
CA PRO A 743 5.89 32.39 4.24
C PRO A 743 5.02 31.22 4.70
N LYS A 744 5.63 30.06 5.01
CA LYS A 744 4.93 28.91 5.63
C LYS A 744 4.62 29.21 7.10
N ARG A 745 3.42 28.85 7.54
CA ARG A 745 2.94 29.00 8.93
C ARG A 745 3.05 27.67 9.67
N THR A 746 4.01 27.61 10.60
CA THR A 746 4.29 26.42 11.42
C THR A 746 3.58 26.42 12.78
N SER A 747 2.77 27.43 13.06
CA SER A 747 2.05 27.63 14.33
C SER A 747 0.92 28.64 14.16
N GLY A 748 0.10 28.80 15.21
CA GLY A 748 -1.05 29.71 15.23
C GLY A 748 -2.38 28.96 15.12
N ASN A 749 -3.41 29.61 14.57
CA ASN A 749 -4.75 29.02 14.49
C ASN A 749 -4.75 27.75 13.60
N GLY A 750 -5.17 26.62 14.16
CA GLY A 750 -5.04 25.29 13.54
C GLY A 750 -5.12 24.16 14.56
N VAL A 751 -4.56 23.00 14.22
CA VAL A 751 -4.52 21.82 15.10
C VAL A 751 -3.07 21.33 15.22
N SER A 752 -2.55 21.24 16.44
CA SER A 752 -1.26 20.62 16.75
C SER A 752 -1.46 19.23 17.36
N TYR A 753 -0.51 18.32 17.13
CA TYR A 753 -0.53 16.96 17.66
C TYR A 753 0.77 16.68 18.41
N GLY A 754 0.66 15.99 19.54
CA GLY A 754 1.80 15.42 20.26
C GLY A 754 1.72 13.90 20.22
N PHE A 755 2.80 13.25 19.80
CA PHE A 755 2.93 11.79 19.72
C PHE A 755 3.84 11.28 20.83
N ASP A 756 3.56 10.07 21.32
CA ASP A 756 4.50 9.34 22.16
C ASP A 756 5.59 8.67 21.29
N SER A 757 6.56 8.03 21.93
CA SER A 757 7.65 7.28 21.28
C SER A 757 7.21 6.07 20.46
N TYR A 758 5.90 5.80 20.39
CA TYR A 758 5.31 4.72 19.60
C TYR A 758 4.46 5.26 18.44
N GLY A 759 4.58 6.57 18.14
CA GLY A 759 3.79 7.25 17.11
C GLY A 759 2.31 7.40 17.48
N ARG A 760 1.91 7.15 18.74
CA ARG A 760 0.51 7.23 19.19
C ARG A 760 0.23 8.67 19.64
N PRO A 761 -0.86 9.32 19.18
CA PRO A 761 -1.13 10.72 19.52
C PRO A 761 -1.61 10.86 20.99
N TYR A 762 -0.74 11.29 21.91
CA TYR A 762 -1.13 11.57 23.30
C TYR A 762 -1.89 12.90 23.46
N THR A 763 -1.75 13.84 22.53
CA THR A 763 -2.49 15.12 22.54
C THR A 763 -2.94 15.55 21.15
N GLN A 764 -4.10 16.20 21.08
CA GLN A 764 -4.55 16.99 19.93
C GLN A 764 -5.05 18.35 20.44
N SER A 765 -4.36 19.42 20.05
CA SER A 765 -4.58 20.78 20.53
C SER A 765 -5.16 21.65 19.42
N PHE A 766 -6.44 21.99 19.53
CA PHE A 766 -7.10 22.96 18.65
C PHE A 766 -6.74 24.37 19.12
N ILE A 767 -5.92 25.08 18.36
CA ILE A 767 -5.47 26.45 18.66
C ILE A 767 -6.38 27.43 17.91
N HIS A 768 -7.03 28.33 18.63
CA HIS A 768 -8.03 29.26 18.07
C HIS A 768 -8.19 30.50 18.93
N ASP A 769 -8.31 31.69 18.34
CA ASP A 769 -8.69 32.93 19.04
C ASP A 769 -7.84 33.28 20.29
N GLY A 770 -6.59 32.79 20.36
CA GLY A 770 -5.69 32.93 21.51
C GLY A 770 -5.92 31.90 22.63
N VAL A 771 -6.87 30.99 22.45
CA VAL A 771 -7.19 29.83 23.28
C VAL A 771 -6.56 28.57 22.69
N THR A 772 -6.40 27.53 23.51
CA THR A 772 -6.01 26.19 23.05
C THR A 772 -6.90 25.16 23.75
N ASP A 773 -7.78 24.52 22.98
CA ASP A 773 -8.64 23.44 23.44
C ASP A 773 -7.91 22.12 23.17
N THR A 774 -7.37 21.47 24.21
CA THR A 774 -6.62 20.21 24.07
C THR A 774 -7.49 19.01 24.45
N SER A 775 -7.60 18.04 23.55
CA SER A 775 -8.01 16.67 23.89
C SER A 775 -6.77 15.80 24.17
N PHE A 776 -6.91 14.85 25.09
CA PHE A 776 -5.83 14.03 25.60
C PHE A 776 -6.11 12.55 25.37
N HIS A 777 -5.09 11.80 24.97
CA HIS A 777 -5.10 10.35 25.03
C HIS A 777 -4.13 9.87 26.11
N SER A 778 -4.43 8.70 26.67
CA SER A 778 -3.50 7.97 27.53
C SER A 778 -3.66 6.49 27.24
N TYR A 779 -2.55 5.79 27.21
CA TYR A 779 -2.48 4.36 26.93
C TYR A 779 -2.04 3.64 28.20
N HIS A 780 -2.56 2.43 28.42
CA HIS A 780 -2.15 1.56 29.50
C HIS A 780 -2.44 0.11 29.08
N GLY A 781 -1.44 -0.51 28.47
CA GLY A 781 -1.57 -1.86 27.92
C GLY A 781 -2.61 -1.93 26.81
N ARG A 782 -3.57 -2.85 26.92
CA ARG A 782 -4.64 -3.05 25.91
C ARG A 782 -5.79 -2.05 26.00
N ASP A 783 -5.70 -1.11 26.94
CA ASP A 783 -6.71 -0.09 27.21
C ASP A 783 -6.17 1.30 26.89
N TYR A 784 -7.02 2.17 26.33
CA TYR A 784 -6.71 3.58 26.14
C TYR A 784 -7.89 4.49 26.49
N SER A 785 -7.59 5.72 26.91
CA SER A 785 -8.56 6.76 27.18
C SER A 785 -8.51 7.82 26.10
N PHE A 786 -9.67 8.34 25.71
CA PHE A 786 -9.81 9.65 25.04
C PHE A 786 -10.51 10.61 25.99
N THR A 787 -9.94 11.79 26.19
CA THR A 787 -10.52 12.89 26.98
C THR A 787 -10.79 14.07 26.04
N ASP A 788 -12.05 14.47 25.89
CA ASP A 788 -12.43 15.63 25.06
C ASP A 788 -12.03 16.96 25.71
N GLU A 789 -12.16 18.08 24.97
CA GLU A 789 -11.81 19.41 25.49
C GLU A 789 -12.72 19.89 26.65
N SER A 790 -13.81 19.16 26.94
CA SER A 790 -14.71 19.39 28.06
C SER A 790 -14.43 18.45 29.25
N GLY A 791 -13.33 17.70 29.21
CA GLY A 791 -12.93 16.76 30.26
C GLY A 791 -13.81 15.50 30.34
N LYS A 792 -14.52 15.12 29.26
CA LYS A 792 -15.27 13.87 29.20
C LYS A 792 -14.39 12.75 28.70
N ILE A 793 -14.30 11.70 29.51
CA ILE A 793 -13.41 10.57 29.28
C ILE A 793 -14.22 9.40 28.70
N LYS A 794 -13.73 8.80 27.61
CA LYS A 794 -14.14 7.48 27.14
C LYS A 794 -12.95 6.54 27.21
N LEU A 795 -13.15 5.37 27.80
CA LEU A 795 -12.15 4.30 27.83
C LEU A 795 -12.49 3.24 26.78
N TYR A 796 -11.49 2.70 26.11
CA TYR A 796 -11.59 1.69 25.06
C TYR A 796 -10.65 0.52 25.37
N ARG A 797 -11.11 -0.73 25.20
CA ARG A 797 -10.32 -1.96 25.34
C ARG A 797 -10.25 -2.70 24.02
N LEU A 798 -9.06 -3.12 23.61
CA LEU A 798 -8.86 -3.85 22.35
C LEU A 798 -8.72 -5.38 22.55
N ASN A 799 -8.99 -6.16 21.50
CA ASN A 799 -8.45 -7.53 21.31
C ASN A 799 -7.12 -7.49 20.53
N PHE A 800 -6.53 -8.65 20.21
CA PHE A 800 -5.28 -8.70 19.44
C PHE A 800 -5.43 -8.07 18.05
N GLY A 801 -6.58 -8.24 17.39
CA GLY A 801 -6.90 -7.71 16.06
C GLY A 801 -7.32 -6.24 16.04
N GLY A 802 -6.99 -5.47 17.08
CA GLY A 802 -7.32 -4.04 17.20
C GLY A 802 -8.81 -3.71 17.30
N LYS A 803 -9.69 -4.71 17.46
CA LYS A 803 -11.15 -4.51 17.57
C LYS A 803 -11.51 -4.12 19.01
N VAL A 804 -12.42 -3.16 19.15
CA VAL A 804 -12.89 -2.67 20.46
C VAL A 804 -13.83 -3.70 21.09
N VAL A 805 -13.37 -4.39 22.14
CA VAL A 805 -14.19 -5.36 22.92
C VAL A 805 -14.90 -4.73 24.12
N GLN A 806 -14.49 -3.53 24.53
CA GLN A 806 -15.15 -2.77 25.59
C GLN A 806 -15.05 -1.26 25.34
N VAL A 807 -16.14 -0.54 25.62
CA VAL A 807 -16.17 0.92 25.77
C VAL A 807 -16.72 1.24 27.15
N CYS A 808 -16.13 2.21 27.86
CA CYS A 808 -16.70 2.80 29.07
C CYS A 808 -16.86 4.31 28.89
N GLU A 809 -18.08 4.82 28.93
CA GLU A 809 -18.34 6.26 28.97
C GLU A 809 -18.29 6.72 30.43
N VAL A 810 -17.20 7.39 30.82
CA VAL A 810 -16.91 7.74 32.21
C VAL A 810 -17.77 8.92 32.63
N THR A 811 -18.56 8.73 33.68
CA THR A 811 -19.45 9.77 34.23
C THR A 811 -18.76 10.62 35.30
N GLY A 812 -17.72 10.05 35.94
CA GLY A 812 -17.08 10.62 37.14
C GLY A 812 -17.92 10.45 38.42
N SER A 813 -19.03 9.71 38.37
CA SER A 813 -19.85 9.45 39.55
C SER A 813 -19.37 8.23 40.33
N GLY A 814 -19.23 8.38 41.64
CA GLY A 814 -18.97 7.27 42.57
C GLY A 814 -20.17 6.34 42.79
N SER A 815 -21.34 6.65 42.21
CA SER A 815 -22.50 5.74 42.17
C SER A 815 -22.39 4.65 41.11
N ASP A 816 -21.56 4.87 40.10
CA ASP A 816 -21.61 4.11 38.85
C ASP A 816 -20.58 2.98 38.88
N SER A 817 -20.86 1.89 38.15
CA SER A 817 -19.99 0.72 38.15
C SER A 817 -18.57 1.08 37.67
N PRO A 818 -17.51 0.57 38.32
CA PRO A 818 -16.15 0.65 37.79
C PRO A 818 -16.08 0.05 36.39
N CYS A 819 -15.30 0.67 35.50
CA CYS A 819 -15.15 0.21 34.12
C CYS A 819 -14.46 -1.17 34.02
N GLY A 820 -13.75 -1.65 35.04
CA GLY A 820 -13.03 -2.93 34.99
C GLY A 820 -11.83 -2.92 34.02
N MET A 821 -11.23 -1.74 33.83
CA MET A 821 -10.15 -1.48 32.87
C MET A 821 -8.86 -1.09 33.60
N GLY A 822 -7.72 -1.23 32.92
CA GLY A 822 -6.39 -0.86 33.46
C GLY A 822 -6.30 0.66 33.70
N ILE A 823 -6.91 1.45 32.82
CA ILE A 823 -7.22 2.86 33.11
C ILE A 823 -8.44 2.92 34.02
N SER A 824 -8.29 3.62 35.16
CA SER A 824 -9.35 3.74 36.17
C SER A 824 -10.48 4.67 35.72
N GLY A 825 -11.73 4.26 35.99
CA GLY A 825 -12.93 5.06 35.75
C GLY A 825 -14.21 4.35 36.22
N SER A 826 -15.30 5.10 36.34
CA SER A 826 -16.66 4.61 36.59
C SER A 826 -17.65 5.23 35.61
N GLY A 827 -18.65 4.46 35.19
CA GLY A 827 -19.63 4.92 34.21
C GLY A 827 -20.35 3.79 33.45
N PHE A 828 -20.74 4.06 32.21
CA PHE A 828 -21.57 3.14 31.41
C PHE A 828 -20.72 2.28 30.48
N THR A 829 -20.74 0.96 30.71
CA THR A 829 -20.00 -0.01 29.91
C THR A 829 -20.84 -0.60 28.76
N THR A 830 -20.23 -0.68 27.58
CA THR A 830 -20.70 -1.51 26.46
C THR A 830 -19.61 -2.53 26.12
N TYR A 831 -20.01 -3.79 25.99
CA TYR A 831 -19.11 -4.91 25.65
C TYR A 831 -19.42 -5.42 24.24
N TYR A 832 -18.39 -5.88 23.54
CA TYR A 832 -18.48 -6.46 22.20
C TYR A 832 -17.73 -7.80 22.17
N THR A 833 -18.30 -8.77 21.46
CA THR A 833 -17.70 -10.10 21.28
C THR A 833 -17.67 -10.42 19.79
N TYR A 834 -16.52 -10.87 19.31
CA TYR A 834 -16.26 -11.19 17.92
C TYR A 834 -15.97 -12.69 17.76
N ASN A 835 -16.30 -13.27 16.61
CA ASN A 835 -15.83 -14.60 16.20
C ASN A 835 -14.41 -14.51 15.62
N ALA A 836 -13.76 -15.65 15.34
CA ALA A 836 -12.38 -15.68 14.84
C ALA A 836 -12.21 -15.14 13.39
N ALA A 837 -13.32 -14.95 12.66
CA ALA A 837 -13.38 -14.21 11.40
C ALA A 837 -13.69 -12.71 11.60
N ASP A 838 -13.44 -12.18 12.80
CA ASP A 838 -13.63 -10.77 13.19
C ASP A 838 -15.07 -10.23 13.04
N ASN A 839 -16.08 -11.11 12.93
CA ASN A 839 -17.49 -10.72 12.87
C ASN A 839 -18.03 -10.45 14.28
N LEU A 840 -18.71 -9.32 14.48
CA LEU A 840 -19.35 -8.96 15.75
C LEU A 840 -20.56 -9.86 16.04
N VAL A 841 -20.44 -10.84 16.94
CA VAL A 841 -21.53 -11.77 17.28
C VAL A 841 -22.40 -11.30 18.45
N VAL A 842 -21.87 -10.51 19.38
CA VAL A 842 -22.63 -9.97 20.53
C VAL A 842 -22.22 -8.52 20.82
N ALA A 843 -23.20 -7.66 21.08
CA ALA A 843 -22.98 -6.35 21.70
C ALA A 843 -23.91 -6.16 22.92
N THR A 844 -23.35 -5.93 24.10
CA THR A 844 -24.11 -5.79 25.36
C THR A 844 -23.93 -4.41 25.96
N GLN A 845 -25.00 -3.62 26.00
CA GLN A 845 -25.01 -2.23 26.48
C GLN A 845 -25.91 -2.11 27.71
N SER A 846 -25.34 -1.93 28.90
CA SER A 846 -26.10 -1.85 30.17
C SER A 846 -27.14 -2.96 30.35
N GLY A 847 -26.76 -4.21 30.02
CA GLY A 847 -27.64 -5.39 30.07
C GLY A 847 -28.56 -5.59 28.85
N ARG A 848 -28.64 -4.64 27.91
CA ARG A 848 -29.31 -4.84 26.61
C ARG A 848 -28.39 -5.60 25.67
N ILE A 849 -28.67 -6.88 25.45
CA ILE A 849 -27.92 -7.77 24.57
C ILE A 849 -28.47 -7.64 23.14
N ARG A 850 -27.57 -7.43 22.17
CA ARG A 850 -27.83 -7.51 20.73
C ARG A 850 -27.02 -8.67 20.18
N LEU A 851 -27.66 -9.55 19.42
CA LEU A 851 -27.08 -10.78 18.91
C LEU A 851 -27.03 -10.75 17.38
N PHE A 852 -25.92 -11.20 16.83
CA PHE A 852 -25.72 -11.35 15.39
C PHE A 852 -25.27 -12.78 15.10
N SER A 853 -25.78 -13.36 14.02
CA SER A 853 -25.27 -14.63 13.48
C SER A 853 -24.93 -14.45 12.02
N TYR A 854 -23.99 -15.24 11.54
CA TYR A 854 -23.42 -15.15 10.20
C TYR A 854 -23.51 -16.52 9.50
N ASP A 855 -23.35 -16.54 8.18
CA ASP A 855 -23.01 -17.77 7.46
C ASP A 855 -21.49 -17.99 7.41
N LEU A 856 -21.06 -19.07 6.75
CA LEU A 856 -19.65 -19.48 6.65
C LEU A 856 -18.85 -18.64 5.63
N LEU A 857 -19.52 -17.73 4.92
CA LEU A 857 -18.91 -16.73 4.05
C LEU A 857 -18.79 -15.36 4.76
N SER A 858 -19.10 -15.31 6.07
CA SER A 858 -19.21 -14.10 6.89
C SER A 858 -20.29 -13.11 6.43
N HIS A 859 -21.33 -13.57 5.70
CA HIS A 859 -22.51 -12.74 5.47
C HIS A 859 -23.40 -12.71 6.73
N LEU A 860 -23.94 -11.53 7.07
CA LEU A 860 -24.83 -11.38 8.22
C LEU A 860 -26.14 -12.12 7.97
N LYS A 861 -26.42 -13.16 8.77
CA LYS A 861 -27.57 -14.05 8.65
C LYS A 861 -28.76 -13.60 9.51
N THR A 862 -28.52 -13.16 10.75
CA THR A 862 -29.56 -12.58 11.63
C THR A 862 -29.01 -11.44 12.46
N SER A 863 -29.83 -10.42 12.74
CA SER A 863 -29.59 -9.45 13.81
C SER A 863 -30.80 -9.39 14.74
N THR A 864 -30.61 -9.61 16.03
CA THR A 864 -31.64 -9.51 17.07
C THR A 864 -31.30 -8.37 18.01
N ASN A 865 -32.18 -7.36 18.08
CA ASN A 865 -32.00 -6.17 18.90
C ASN A 865 -33.24 -5.96 19.80
N PRO A 866 -33.09 -5.59 21.08
CA PRO A 866 -34.23 -5.36 21.95
C PRO A 866 -35.08 -4.15 21.54
N GLU A 867 -34.53 -3.25 20.71
CA GLU A 867 -35.25 -2.09 20.14
C GLU A 867 -36.13 -2.44 18.92
N THR A 868 -35.81 -3.50 18.16
CA THR A 868 -36.44 -3.78 16.85
C THR A 868 -36.83 -5.24 16.61
N GLY A 869 -36.52 -6.16 17.51
CA GLY A 869 -36.75 -7.60 17.35
C GLY A 869 -35.66 -8.30 16.51
N THR A 870 -36.00 -9.47 15.98
CA THR A 870 -35.12 -10.26 15.11
C THR A 870 -35.39 -9.94 13.64
N ILE A 871 -34.35 -9.51 12.94
CA ILE A 871 -34.29 -9.38 11.48
C ILE A 871 -33.50 -10.58 10.96
N CYS A 872 -34.07 -11.27 9.97
CA CYS A 872 -33.44 -12.35 9.23
C CYS A 872 -33.02 -11.82 7.85
N TYR A 873 -31.76 -11.99 7.50
CA TYR A 873 -31.22 -11.65 6.19
C TYR A 873 -31.38 -12.90 5.31
N GLY A 874 -32.65 -13.19 5.01
CA GLY A 874 -33.10 -14.34 4.24
C GLY A 874 -34.59 -14.62 4.45
N ILE A 875 -34.98 -15.85 4.13
CA ILE A 875 -36.29 -16.41 4.38
C ILE A 875 -36.31 -16.98 5.81
N TRP A 876 -37.23 -16.49 6.65
CA TRP A 876 -37.43 -17.02 8.00
C TRP A 876 -38.26 -18.30 7.94
N SER A 877 -37.68 -19.44 8.34
CA SER A 877 -38.33 -20.75 8.29
C SER A 877 -37.93 -21.61 9.49
N GLY A 878 -38.91 -22.13 10.23
CA GLY A 878 -38.69 -23.03 11.37
C GLY A 878 -37.87 -22.46 12.53
N GLY A 879 -37.72 -21.13 12.64
CA GLY A 879 -36.82 -20.48 13.59
C GLY A 879 -35.37 -20.34 13.12
N ASN A 880 -35.07 -20.71 11.88
CA ASN A 880 -33.80 -20.49 11.20
C ASN A 880 -33.98 -19.44 10.09
N CYS A 881 -32.88 -18.83 9.65
CA CYS A 881 -32.84 -17.93 8.51
C CYS A 881 -32.05 -18.62 7.39
N ILE A 882 -32.61 -18.70 6.18
CA ILE A 882 -32.01 -19.44 5.04
C ILE A 882 -32.15 -18.66 3.74
N ASN A 883 -31.34 -19.01 2.74
CA ASN A 883 -31.40 -18.46 1.38
C ASN A 883 -31.35 -16.92 1.36
N GLY A 884 -30.44 -16.34 2.14
CA GLY A 884 -30.23 -14.90 2.26
C GLY A 884 -29.53 -14.29 1.07
N TYR A 885 -28.55 -15.02 0.54
CA TYR A 885 -27.56 -14.53 -0.41
C TYR A 885 -27.48 -15.46 -1.63
N ASP A 886 -27.10 -14.92 -2.79
CA ASP A 886 -26.70 -15.71 -3.96
C ASP A 886 -25.20 -16.07 -3.91
N ALA A 887 -24.69 -16.68 -4.98
CA ALA A 887 -23.30 -17.13 -5.04
C ALA A 887 -22.28 -15.97 -5.13
N ASN A 888 -22.73 -14.75 -5.44
CA ASN A 888 -21.90 -13.54 -5.48
C ASN A 888 -21.97 -12.72 -4.17
N GLY A 889 -22.75 -13.18 -3.18
CA GLY A 889 -22.98 -12.42 -1.94
C GLY A 889 -24.00 -11.29 -2.08
N ASN A 890 -24.80 -11.26 -3.15
CA ASN A 890 -25.93 -10.33 -3.23
C ASN A 890 -27.06 -10.81 -2.30
N LEU A 891 -27.62 -9.92 -1.48
CA LEU A 891 -28.73 -10.24 -0.58
C LEU A 891 -30.04 -10.46 -1.36
N VAL A 892 -30.41 -11.69 -1.69
CA VAL A 892 -31.64 -12.02 -2.43
C VAL A 892 -32.92 -12.01 -1.59
N ALA A 893 -32.83 -12.17 -0.27
CA ALA A 893 -34.01 -12.17 0.61
C ALA A 893 -33.73 -11.56 1.99
N LYS A 894 -34.77 -10.99 2.62
CA LYS A 894 -34.73 -10.42 3.97
C LYS A 894 -36.11 -10.43 4.63
N THR A 895 -36.24 -11.05 5.80
CA THR A 895 -37.47 -11.03 6.60
C THR A 895 -37.29 -10.08 7.79
N ASP A 896 -38.13 -9.03 7.88
CA ASP A 896 -38.12 -8.12 9.02
C ASP A 896 -38.84 -8.70 10.26
N ALA A 897 -38.69 -8.02 11.41
CA ALA A 897 -39.27 -8.45 12.68
C ALA A 897 -40.82 -8.41 12.73
N ARG A 898 -41.49 -7.91 11.68
CA ARG A 898 -42.96 -7.94 11.51
C ARG A 898 -43.40 -9.12 10.61
N GLY A 899 -42.46 -9.92 10.12
CA GLY A 899 -42.72 -10.95 9.12
C GLY A 899 -43.02 -10.38 7.73
N ALA A 900 -42.52 -9.18 7.39
CA ALA A 900 -42.46 -8.74 6.00
C ALA A 900 -41.22 -9.33 5.34
N MET A 901 -41.42 -10.21 4.36
CA MET A 901 -40.37 -10.79 3.53
C MET A 901 -40.16 -9.92 2.29
N ILE A 902 -38.99 -9.31 2.23
CA ILE A 902 -38.45 -8.55 1.11
C ILE A 902 -37.61 -9.50 0.25
N THR A 903 -37.77 -9.44 -1.07
CA THR A 903 -36.92 -10.16 -2.02
C THR A 903 -36.27 -9.18 -2.98
N TYR A 904 -35.00 -9.41 -3.30
CA TYR A 904 -34.23 -8.57 -4.21
C TYR A 904 -33.86 -9.40 -5.44
N GLY A 905 -33.94 -8.78 -6.62
CA GLY A 905 -33.54 -9.40 -7.89
C GLY A 905 -32.46 -8.56 -8.55
N TYR A 906 -31.48 -9.22 -9.14
CA TYR A 906 -30.28 -8.62 -9.73
C TYR A 906 -30.15 -8.98 -11.21
N ASP A 907 -29.44 -8.15 -11.98
CA ASP A 907 -29.03 -8.48 -13.35
C ASP A 907 -27.65 -9.16 -13.40
N ALA A 908 -27.19 -9.49 -14.61
CA ALA A 908 -25.90 -10.15 -14.84
C ALA A 908 -24.67 -9.26 -14.54
N LEU A 909 -24.86 -8.00 -14.14
CA LEU A 909 -23.82 -7.11 -13.62
C LEU A 909 -23.98 -6.88 -12.11
N ASN A 910 -24.77 -7.72 -11.43
CA ASN A 910 -25.08 -7.64 -10.01
C ASN A 910 -25.77 -6.32 -9.59
N ARG A 911 -26.46 -5.65 -10.53
CA ARG A 911 -27.21 -4.41 -10.27
C ARG A 911 -28.66 -4.73 -9.90
N LEU A 912 -29.20 -4.00 -8.93
CA LEU A 912 -30.53 -4.27 -8.35
C LEU A 912 -31.66 -3.91 -9.33
N ILE A 913 -32.30 -4.89 -9.97
CA ILE A 913 -33.44 -4.68 -10.88
C ILE A 913 -34.80 -4.72 -10.20
N SER A 914 -34.91 -5.30 -8.99
CA SER A 914 -36.19 -5.33 -8.26
C SER A 914 -36.04 -5.44 -6.74
N THR A 915 -37.04 -4.93 -6.02
CA THR A 915 -37.26 -5.15 -4.59
C THR A 915 -38.77 -5.37 -4.38
N THR A 916 -39.18 -6.60 -4.07
CA THR A 916 -40.59 -6.98 -3.90
C THR A 916 -40.90 -7.35 -2.45
N TYR A 917 -42.17 -7.23 -2.05
CA TYR A 917 -42.60 -7.37 -0.65
C TYR A 917 -43.74 -8.38 -0.50
N SER A 918 -43.64 -9.26 0.49
CA SER A 918 -44.58 -10.36 0.74
C SER A 918 -44.65 -10.74 2.23
N GLY A 919 -45.59 -11.61 2.61
CA GLY A 919 -45.75 -12.05 4.01
C GLY A 919 -46.56 -11.10 4.89
N GLY A 920 -46.65 -11.43 6.19
CA GLY A 920 -47.61 -10.85 7.13
C GLY A 920 -47.48 -9.34 7.37
N GLY A 921 -46.27 -8.80 7.29
CA GLY A 921 -46.00 -7.37 7.49
C GLY A 921 -46.07 -6.51 6.21
N ALA A 922 -46.36 -7.10 5.05
CA ALA A 922 -46.11 -6.47 3.73
C ALA A 922 -47.37 -6.09 2.92
N ALA A 923 -48.58 -6.40 3.41
CA ALA A 923 -49.82 -6.44 2.61
C ALA A 923 -50.25 -5.13 1.89
N ALA A 924 -49.59 -4.00 2.13
CA ALA A 924 -49.82 -2.73 1.43
C ALA A 924 -48.57 -2.15 0.72
N THR A 925 -47.39 -2.77 0.89
CA THR A 925 -46.13 -2.27 0.33
C THR A 925 -46.05 -2.55 -1.17
N ARG A 926 -45.55 -1.59 -1.94
CA ARG A 926 -45.38 -1.69 -3.39
C ARG A 926 -43.95 -2.09 -3.71
N SER A 927 -43.77 -2.89 -4.75
CA SER A 927 -42.45 -3.28 -5.23
C SER A 927 -41.78 -2.09 -5.90
N SER A 928 -40.49 -1.90 -5.63
CA SER A 928 -39.61 -0.99 -6.37
C SER A 928 -38.95 -1.77 -7.51
N CYS A 929 -38.95 -1.20 -8.70
CA CYS A 929 -38.47 -1.83 -9.92
C CYS A 929 -37.50 -0.88 -10.62
N TYR A 930 -36.42 -1.43 -11.20
CA TYR A 930 -35.34 -0.65 -11.79
C TYR A 930 -34.97 -1.21 -13.17
N GLN A 931 -34.59 -0.32 -14.08
CA GLN A 931 -34.11 -0.64 -15.42
C GLN A 931 -32.86 0.19 -15.70
N TYR A 932 -31.82 -0.46 -16.23
CA TYR A 932 -30.53 0.13 -16.57
C TYR A 932 -30.36 0.25 -18.08
N ASP A 933 -29.35 1.01 -18.51
CA ASP A 933 -28.81 1.08 -19.88
C ASP A 933 -29.78 1.61 -20.97
N THR A 934 -31.00 2.02 -20.59
CA THR A 934 -32.02 2.54 -21.52
C THR A 934 -32.03 4.07 -21.67
N ALA A 935 -31.26 4.80 -20.86
CA ALA A 935 -31.09 6.24 -21.02
C ALA A 935 -30.10 6.57 -22.14
N THR A 936 -30.30 7.70 -22.82
CA THR A 936 -29.30 8.20 -23.79
C THR A 936 -27.98 8.47 -23.06
N ASN A 937 -26.86 7.99 -23.60
CA ASN A 937 -25.53 8.02 -22.97
C ASN A 937 -25.44 7.28 -21.61
N GLY A 938 -26.45 6.47 -21.27
CA GLY A 938 -26.63 5.85 -19.96
C GLY A 938 -26.21 4.38 -19.86
N THR A 939 -25.41 3.86 -20.80
CA THR A 939 -24.84 2.51 -20.68
C THR A 939 -24.03 2.39 -19.38
N GLY A 940 -24.25 1.33 -18.62
CA GLY A 940 -23.75 1.12 -17.27
C GLY A 940 -24.59 1.78 -16.17
N ARG A 941 -25.57 2.63 -16.49
CA ARG A 941 -26.27 3.55 -15.56
C ARG A 941 -27.78 3.31 -15.52
N LEU A 942 -28.46 3.92 -14.54
CA LEU A 942 -29.91 3.77 -14.34
C LEU A 942 -30.69 4.51 -15.44
N GLY A 943 -31.60 3.80 -16.13
CA GLY A 943 -32.52 4.39 -17.09
C GLY A 943 -33.88 4.76 -16.47
N ALA A 944 -34.44 3.88 -15.64
CA ALA A 944 -35.72 4.15 -14.97
C ALA A 944 -35.87 3.42 -13.63
N GLU A 945 -36.65 4.01 -12.74
CA GLU A 945 -37.19 3.37 -11.54
C GLU A 945 -38.70 3.61 -11.44
N TRP A 946 -39.46 2.65 -10.92
CA TRP A 946 -40.92 2.79 -10.74
C TRP A 946 -41.44 1.92 -9.61
N THR A 947 -42.65 2.23 -9.14
CA THR A 947 -43.37 1.41 -8.16
C THR A 947 -44.64 0.80 -8.74
N GLN A 948 -44.95 -0.43 -8.32
CA GLN A 948 -46.16 -1.14 -8.72
C GLN A 948 -46.58 -2.25 -7.73
N ALA A 949 -47.72 -2.89 -7.98
CA ALA A 949 -48.12 -4.12 -7.29
C ALA A 949 -47.49 -5.36 -7.94
N GLY A 950 -47.19 -6.39 -7.14
CA GLY A 950 -46.67 -7.67 -7.63
C GLY A 950 -45.20 -7.62 -8.08
N ALA A 951 -44.80 -8.58 -8.91
CA ALA A 951 -43.44 -8.68 -9.45
C ALA A 951 -43.12 -7.55 -10.43
N CYS A 952 -41.83 -7.25 -10.59
CA CYS A 952 -41.34 -6.22 -11.52
C CYS A 952 -41.24 -6.76 -12.97
N PRO A 953 -41.80 -6.07 -13.98
CA PRO A 953 -41.51 -6.31 -15.38
C PRO A 953 -40.11 -5.77 -15.76
N SER A 954 -39.62 -6.13 -16.95
CA SER A 954 -38.31 -5.69 -17.48
C SER A 954 -38.26 -4.23 -17.97
N SER A 955 -39.39 -3.52 -17.95
CA SER A 955 -39.49 -2.11 -18.33
C SER A 955 -40.69 -1.44 -17.64
N PRO A 956 -40.70 -0.09 -17.48
CA PRO A 956 -41.83 0.60 -16.88
C PRO A 956 -43.14 0.36 -17.65
N PRO A 957 -44.23 -0.06 -17.00
CA PRO A 957 -45.54 -0.18 -17.65
C PRO A 957 -46.09 1.21 -18.00
N ASN A 958 -47.18 1.27 -18.79
CA ASN A 958 -47.80 2.53 -19.19
C ASN A 958 -48.37 3.33 -18.00
N ASN A 959 -48.88 2.65 -16.97
CA ASN A 959 -49.53 3.24 -15.80
C ASN A 959 -48.93 2.69 -14.48
N PRO A 960 -47.67 3.02 -14.14
CA PRO A 960 -47.07 2.68 -12.87
C PRO A 960 -47.65 3.57 -11.76
N GLU A 961 -47.39 3.25 -10.49
CA GLU A 961 -47.91 4.02 -9.36
C GLU A 961 -47.07 5.26 -9.06
N THR A 962 -45.75 5.14 -9.16
CA THR A 962 -44.81 6.25 -9.37
C THR A 962 -43.81 5.82 -10.43
N ARG A 963 -43.19 6.78 -11.13
CA ARG A 963 -42.10 6.52 -12.07
C ARG A 963 -41.11 7.69 -12.09
N HIS A 964 -39.84 7.36 -12.18
CA HIS A 964 -38.76 8.28 -12.50
C HIS A 964 -37.97 7.66 -13.66
N THR A 965 -37.54 8.46 -14.62
CA THR A 965 -36.82 8.00 -15.81
C THR A 965 -35.79 9.04 -16.20
N ILE A 966 -34.53 8.63 -16.24
CA ILE A 966 -33.45 9.46 -16.76
C ILE A 966 -33.49 9.32 -18.29
N VAL A 967 -33.68 10.43 -18.98
CA VAL A 967 -33.88 10.46 -20.45
C VAL A 967 -32.52 10.53 -21.14
N THR A 968 -31.64 11.37 -20.62
CA THR A 968 -30.28 11.54 -21.13
C THR A 968 -29.29 11.93 -20.04
N TYR A 969 -28.09 11.37 -20.15
CA TYR A 969 -26.89 11.78 -19.44
C TYR A 969 -25.99 12.63 -20.35
N ASP A 970 -25.15 13.50 -19.78
CA ASP A 970 -24.04 14.11 -20.53
C ASP A 970 -22.84 13.16 -20.68
N ALA A 971 -21.74 13.62 -21.27
CA ALA A 971 -20.62 12.77 -21.66
C ALA A 971 -19.93 12.06 -20.47
N VAL A 972 -19.60 12.83 -19.44
CA VAL A 972 -19.09 12.32 -18.15
C VAL A 972 -20.17 11.62 -17.31
N GLY A 973 -21.43 11.70 -17.74
CA GLY A 973 -22.52 10.86 -17.26
C GLY A 973 -23.29 11.45 -16.07
N ARG A 974 -23.40 12.78 -16.00
CA ARG A 974 -24.29 13.50 -15.08
C ARG A 974 -25.71 13.56 -15.70
N ILE A 975 -26.76 13.52 -14.89
CA ILE A 975 -28.15 13.52 -15.39
C ILE A 975 -28.42 14.87 -16.07
N LYS A 976 -28.74 14.87 -17.36
CA LYS A 976 -29.03 16.08 -18.14
C LYS A 976 -30.53 16.32 -18.30
N GLU A 977 -31.31 15.26 -18.43
CA GLU A 977 -32.78 15.31 -18.47
C GLU A 977 -33.36 14.09 -17.75
N GLU A 978 -34.38 14.32 -16.93
CA GLU A 978 -35.13 13.29 -16.23
C GLU A 978 -36.64 13.59 -16.29
N GLN A 979 -37.47 12.56 -16.16
CA GLN A 979 -38.92 12.65 -16.13
C GLN A 979 -39.44 12.01 -14.86
N GLN A 980 -40.07 12.82 -14.00
CA GLN A 980 -40.67 12.37 -12.75
C GLN A 980 -42.19 12.26 -12.86
N CYS A 981 -42.76 11.27 -12.17
CA CYS A 981 -44.18 10.97 -12.21
C CYS A 981 -44.68 10.48 -10.85
N HIS A 982 -45.56 11.28 -10.27
CA HIS A 982 -46.10 11.09 -8.93
C HIS A 982 -47.44 10.33 -8.94
N ARG A 983 -47.85 9.80 -7.78
CA ARG A 983 -49.07 9.01 -7.61
C ARG A 983 -50.30 9.73 -8.15
N GLY A 984 -50.99 9.10 -9.10
CA GLY A 984 -52.18 9.65 -9.78
C GLY A 984 -51.89 10.53 -11.00
N LYS A 985 -50.65 11.00 -11.21
CA LYS A 985 -50.25 11.69 -12.47
C LYS A 985 -49.92 10.70 -13.59
N CYS A 986 -49.39 9.53 -13.25
CA CYS A 986 -48.96 8.56 -14.27
C CYS A 986 -50.14 7.99 -15.08
N SER A 987 -51.30 7.84 -14.45
CA SER A 987 -52.58 7.49 -15.11
C SER A 987 -53.10 8.56 -16.09
N SER A 988 -52.52 9.77 -16.09
CA SER A 988 -52.83 10.86 -17.03
C SER A 988 -51.76 11.09 -18.10
N GLY A 989 -50.68 10.29 -18.10
CA GLY A 989 -49.67 10.29 -19.17
C GLY A 989 -48.78 11.54 -19.26
N THR A 990 -48.79 12.43 -18.26
CA THR A 990 -47.95 13.65 -18.24
C THR A 990 -46.95 13.62 -17.07
N PRO A 991 -45.70 13.17 -17.29
CA PRO A 991 -44.62 13.38 -16.34
C PRO A 991 -44.16 14.85 -16.34
N THR A 992 -43.43 15.25 -15.31
CA THR A 992 -42.71 16.54 -15.27
C THR A 992 -41.24 16.30 -15.65
N THR A 993 -40.76 16.98 -16.70
CA THR A 993 -39.40 16.84 -17.21
C THR A 993 -38.45 17.82 -16.53
N SER A 994 -37.60 17.36 -15.60
CA SER A 994 -36.50 18.19 -15.09
C SER A 994 -35.36 18.25 -16.11
N THR A 995 -34.63 19.38 -16.14
CA THR A 995 -33.49 19.56 -17.04
C THR A 995 -32.34 20.23 -16.30
N MET A 996 -31.12 19.71 -16.49
CA MET A 996 -29.92 20.11 -15.77
C MET A 996 -28.77 20.36 -16.75
N HIS A 997 -28.06 21.47 -16.55
CA HIS A 997 -26.79 21.72 -17.24
C HIS A 997 -25.68 21.95 -16.21
N TYR A 998 -24.46 21.56 -16.58
CA TYR A 998 -23.28 21.67 -15.74
C TYR A 998 -22.16 22.42 -16.48
N ASP A 999 -21.19 22.94 -15.73
CA ASP A 999 -19.90 23.33 -16.27
C ASP A 999 -18.94 22.11 -16.36
N LEU A 1000 -17.76 22.29 -16.96
CA LEU A 1000 -16.79 21.20 -17.16
C LEU A 1000 -16.11 20.73 -15.86
N ALA A 1001 -16.25 21.46 -14.76
CA ALA A 1001 -15.74 21.07 -13.44
C ALA A 1001 -16.79 20.36 -12.56
N GLY A 1002 -18.03 20.20 -13.03
CA GLY A 1002 -19.10 19.48 -12.32
C GLY A 1002 -20.19 20.36 -11.70
N ASN A 1003 -20.09 21.69 -11.77
CA ASN A 1003 -21.01 22.57 -11.06
C ASN A 1003 -22.32 22.76 -11.84
N LEU A 1004 -23.47 22.68 -11.17
CA LEU A 1004 -24.81 22.75 -11.77
C LEU A 1004 -25.17 24.20 -12.16
N THR A 1005 -24.97 24.58 -13.43
CA THR A 1005 -25.19 25.94 -13.94
C THR A 1005 -26.64 26.26 -14.29
N TYR A 1006 -27.49 25.25 -14.52
CA TYR A 1006 -28.92 25.42 -14.80
C TYR A 1006 -29.75 24.26 -14.23
N TYR A 1007 -30.94 24.58 -13.72
CA TYR A 1007 -31.95 23.61 -13.30
C TYR A 1007 -33.36 24.08 -13.66
N SER A 1008 -34.16 23.21 -14.24
CA SER A 1008 -35.62 23.36 -14.40
C SER A 1008 -36.33 22.13 -13.82
N ASN A 1009 -37.53 22.30 -13.26
CA ASN A 1009 -38.34 21.23 -12.68
C ASN A 1009 -39.48 20.74 -13.61
N GLY A 1010 -39.49 21.18 -14.87
CA GLY A 1010 -40.53 20.83 -15.84
C GLY A 1010 -41.89 21.51 -15.64
N ILE A 1011 -42.02 22.37 -14.63
CA ILE A 1011 -43.23 23.17 -14.38
C ILE A 1011 -42.92 24.62 -14.75
N ALA A 1012 -43.22 24.98 -16.00
CA ALA A 1012 -43.03 26.33 -16.48
C ALA A 1012 -43.79 27.35 -15.60
N PRO A 1013 -43.17 28.48 -15.18
CA PRO A 1013 -41.89 29.01 -15.63
C PRO A 1013 -40.79 28.94 -14.53
N ILE A 1014 -40.64 27.81 -13.84
CA ILE A 1014 -39.63 27.66 -12.77
C ILE A 1014 -38.32 27.13 -13.35
N GLU A 1015 -37.47 28.06 -13.80
CA GLU A 1015 -36.07 27.78 -14.13
C GLU A 1015 -35.15 28.55 -13.19
N LEU A 1016 -33.99 27.96 -12.89
CA LEU A 1016 -32.93 28.50 -12.05
C LEU A 1016 -31.60 28.47 -12.82
N SER A 1017 -30.90 29.58 -12.83
CA SER A 1017 -29.51 29.67 -13.30
C SER A 1017 -28.57 29.82 -12.11
N GLN A 1018 -27.35 29.30 -12.19
CA GLN A 1018 -26.35 29.39 -11.12
C GLN A 1018 -25.01 29.84 -11.70
N THR A 1019 -24.27 30.64 -10.94
CA THR A 1019 -22.91 31.07 -11.29
C THR A 1019 -21.94 30.73 -10.17
N TYR A 1020 -20.66 30.56 -10.51
CA TYR A 1020 -19.62 30.10 -9.59
C TYR A 1020 -18.37 30.98 -9.69
N ASP A 1021 -17.72 31.24 -8.55
CA ASP A 1021 -16.45 31.98 -8.51
C ASP A 1021 -15.28 31.14 -9.07
N THR A 1022 -14.08 31.72 -9.15
CA THR A 1022 -12.88 31.05 -9.68
C THR A 1022 -12.38 29.89 -8.80
N ALA A 1023 -12.93 29.70 -7.59
CA ALA A 1023 -12.66 28.54 -6.74
C ALA A 1023 -13.70 27.41 -6.89
N GLY A 1024 -14.73 27.60 -7.73
CA GLY A 1024 -15.85 26.67 -7.88
C GLY A 1024 -16.94 26.83 -6.83
N ARG A 1025 -17.00 27.96 -6.11
CA ARG A 1025 -18.00 28.20 -5.05
C ARG A 1025 -19.20 28.96 -5.60
N LEU A 1026 -20.41 28.60 -5.15
CA LEU A 1026 -21.68 29.15 -5.64
C LEU A 1026 -21.80 30.66 -5.40
N GLN A 1027 -21.71 31.45 -6.47
CA GLN A 1027 -21.66 32.90 -6.42
C GLN A 1027 -23.07 33.54 -6.52
N SER A 1028 -23.98 32.96 -7.31
CA SER A 1028 -25.39 33.41 -7.36
C SER A 1028 -26.36 32.32 -7.82
N ILE A 1029 -27.65 32.53 -7.52
CA ILE A 1029 -28.78 31.80 -8.12
C ILE A 1029 -29.74 32.84 -8.71
N GLY A 1030 -30.04 32.76 -10.01
CA GLY A 1030 -31.09 33.51 -10.70
C GLY A 1030 -32.38 32.71 -10.88
N SER A 1031 -33.49 33.37 -11.27
CA SER A 1031 -34.74 32.70 -11.65
C SER A 1031 -35.52 33.44 -12.74
N SER A 1032 -36.10 32.69 -13.69
CA SER A 1032 -36.92 33.23 -14.78
C SER A 1032 -38.35 33.60 -14.40
N LEU A 1033 -38.74 33.44 -13.12
CA LEU A 1033 -40.04 33.94 -12.61
C LEU A 1033 -40.17 35.47 -12.65
N TYR A 1034 -39.04 36.19 -12.63
CA TYR A 1034 -39.01 37.65 -12.76
C TYR A 1034 -39.34 38.11 -14.19
N GLY A 1035 -40.18 39.14 -14.31
CA GLY A 1035 -40.59 39.70 -15.61
C GLY A 1035 -41.74 38.95 -16.31
N LEU A 1036 -42.05 37.73 -15.88
CA LEU A 1036 -43.31 37.05 -16.23
C LEU A 1036 -44.44 37.49 -15.28
N GLN A 1037 -45.50 36.69 -15.16
CA GLN A 1037 -46.78 37.03 -14.49
C GLN A 1037 -46.68 37.42 -12.99
N TYR A 1038 -45.48 37.36 -12.40
CA TYR A 1038 -45.20 37.65 -10.99
C TYR A 1038 -44.06 38.68 -10.80
N PRO A 1039 -44.22 39.95 -11.23
CA PRO A 1039 -43.15 40.96 -11.20
C PRO A 1039 -42.65 41.35 -9.79
N SER A 1040 -43.23 40.80 -8.72
CA SER A 1040 -42.76 40.92 -7.34
C SER A 1040 -41.73 39.85 -6.94
N TYR A 1041 -41.46 38.84 -7.78
CA TYR A 1041 -40.45 37.81 -7.53
C TYR A 1041 -39.06 38.33 -7.94
N PRO A 1042 -38.00 38.08 -7.15
CA PRO A 1042 -36.67 38.63 -7.45
C PRO A 1042 -35.96 37.84 -8.55
N ALA A 1043 -35.33 38.56 -9.50
CA ALA A 1043 -34.53 37.97 -10.57
C ALA A 1043 -33.34 37.14 -10.05
N THR A 1044 -32.78 37.55 -8.92
CA THR A 1044 -31.67 36.89 -8.22
C THR A 1044 -32.20 36.41 -6.87
N LEU A 1045 -32.24 35.09 -6.67
CA LEU A 1045 -32.67 34.46 -5.42
C LEU A 1045 -31.56 34.48 -4.37
N LEU A 1046 -30.31 34.28 -4.80
CA LEU A 1046 -29.10 34.27 -3.98
C LEU A 1046 -27.99 35.07 -4.66
N SER A 1047 -27.25 35.87 -3.90
CA SER A 1047 -25.93 36.40 -4.28
C SER A 1047 -24.99 36.31 -3.09
N VAL A 1048 -23.83 35.66 -3.23
CA VAL A 1048 -22.83 35.54 -2.16
C VAL A 1048 -21.80 36.66 -2.30
N GLY A 1049 -21.68 37.53 -1.30
CA GLY A 1049 -20.73 38.65 -1.36
C GLY A 1049 -19.33 38.31 -0.85
N ALA A 1050 -19.21 37.33 0.06
CA ALA A 1050 -17.91 36.88 0.56
C ALA A 1050 -17.93 35.45 1.13
N TYR A 1051 -16.79 34.78 0.97
CA TYR A 1051 -16.46 33.48 1.58
C TYR A 1051 -15.27 33.62 2.53
N SER A 1052 -15.32 32.89 3.64
CA SER A 1052 -14.17 32.67 4.52
C SER A 1052 -13.09 31.84 3.80
N PRO A 1053 -11.83 31.87 4.27
CA PRO A 1053 -10.80 30.97 3.76
C PRO A 1053 -11.14 29.49 3.94
N ALA A 1054 -12.02 29.14 4.90
CA ALA A 1054 -12.50 27.78 5.06
C ALA A 1054 -13.49 27.34 3.96
N GLY A 1055 -14.00 28.28 3.13
CA GLY A 1055 -15.05 28.03 2.14
C GLY A 1055 -16.47 28.28 2.65
N SER A 1056 -16.62 28.87 3.84
CA SER A 1056 -17.91 29.14 4.48
C SER A 1056 -18.46 30.51 4.08
N ILE A 1057 -19.75 30.63 3.76
CA ILE A 1057 -20.37 31.92 3.38
C ILE A 1057 -20.29 32.91 4.56
N GLN A 1058 -19.56 34.02 4.38
CA GLN A 1058 -19.47 35.11 5.36
C GLN A 1058 -20.58 36.14 5.18
N ASN A 1059 -20.98 36.45 3.94
CA ASN A 1059 -22.20 37.22 3.68
C ASN A 1059 -22.87 36.82 2.37
N MET A 1060 -24.20 36.93 2.35
CA MET A 1060 -25.04 36.63 1.18
C MET A 1060 -26.36 37.43 1.24
N ASN A 1061 -26.92 37.72 0.08
CA ASN A 1061 -28.23 38.36 -0.06
C ASN A 1061 -29.24 37.34 -0.59
N LEU A 1062 -30.41 37.30 0.06
CA LEU A 1062 -31.56 36.48 -0.31
C LEU A 1062 -32.63 37.40 -0.90
N GLY A 1063 -32.77 37.36 -2.23
CA GLY A 1063 -33.41 38.44 -2.98
C GLY A 1063 -32.66 39.79 -2.84
N PRO A 1064 -33.26 40.91 -3.27
CA PRO A 1064 -32.67 42.25 -3.19
C PRO A 1064 -32.84 42.91 -1.81
N VAL A 1065 -33.33 42.19 -0.79
CA VAL A 1065 -33.85 42.79 0.46
C VAL A 1065 -33.20 42.20 1.71
N ILE A 1066 -33.10 40.87 1.82
CA ILE A 1066 -32.60 40.21 3.02
C ILE A 1066 -31.09 40.04 2.90
N ASN A 1067 -30.32 40.68 3.77
CA ASN A 1067 -28.87 40.55 3.85
C ASN A 1067 -28.56 39.61 5.04
N VAL A 1068 -27.73 38.59 4.83
CA VAL A 1068 -27.33 37.62 5.86
C VAL A 1068 -25.82 37.64 6.02
N THR A 1069 -25.35 37.98 7.22
CA THR A 1069 -23.93 37.98 7.59
C THR A 1069 -23.68 36.92 8.65
N ARG A 1070 -22.60 36.14 8.50
CA ARG A 1070 -22.17 35.09 9.45
C ARG A 1070 -20.78 35.40 9.99
N THR A 1071 -20.64 35.32 11.30
CA THR A 1071 -19.34 35.31 11.98
C THR A 1071 -18.95 33.87 12.32
N TYR A 1072 -17.65 33.60 12.24
CA TYR A 1072 -17.05 32.30 12.54
C TYR A 1072 -15.96 32.50 13.59
N ASP A 1073 -15.80 31.54 14.50
CA ASP A 1073 -14.60 31.45 15.34
C ASP A 1073 -13.43 30.82 14.57
N ASN A 1074 -12.25 30.82 15.18
CA ASN A 1074 -11.08 30.10 14.67
C ASN A 1074 -11.13 28.58 14.97
N ARG A 1075 -12.27 28.02 15.39
CA ARG A 1075 -12.61 26.58 15.21
C ARG A 1075 -13.53 26.36 14.00
N LEU A 1076 -13.72 27.39 13.16
CA LEU A 1076 -14.53 27.41 11.94
C LEU A 1076 -16.03 27.19 12.18
N ARG A 1077 -16.49 27.36 13.43
CA ARG A 1077 -17.90 27.21 13.84
C ARG A 1077 -18.61 28.55 13.70
N ILE A 1078 -19.90 28.53 13.35
CA ILE A 1078 -20.71 29.77 13.30
C ILE A 1078 -20.92 30.28 14.73
N THR A 1079 -20.38 31.47 15.03
CA THR A 1079 -20.58 32.16 16.31
C THR A 1079 -21.80 33.07 16.31
N GLY A 1080 -22.22 33.53 15.13
CA GLY A 1080 -23.36 34.42 14.97
C GLY A 1080 -23.87 34.46 13.53
N GLN A 1081 -25.16 34.71 13.38
CA GLN A 1081 -25.77 35.01 12.09
C GLN A 1081 -26.71 36.20 12.26
N THR A 1082 -26.33 37.34 11.68
CA THR A 1082 -27.16 38.54 11.60
C THR A 1082 -27.97 38.49 10.31
N VAL A 1083 -29.28 38.65 10.42
CA VAL A 1083 -30.19 38.79 9.27
C VAL A 1083 -30.78 40.19 9.33
N THR A 1084 -30.48 41.04 8.35
CA THR A 1084 -31.09 42.36 8.22
C THR A 1084 -32.05 42.40 7.05
N HIS A 1085 -33.17 43.09 7.28
CA HIS A 1085 -34.15 43.49 6.29
C HIS A 1085 -34.36 45.01 6.50
N PRO A 1086 -34.31 45.85 5.45
CA PRO A 1086 -34.59 47.28 5.54
C PRO A 1086 -36.06 47.58 5.88
#